data_AF-A0A8M3AHJ1-F1
#
_entry.id   AF-A0A8M3AHJ1-F1
#
_cell.length_a   1.000
_cell.length_b   1.000
_cell.length_c   1.000
_cell.angle_alpha   90.00
_cell.angle_beta   90.00
_cell.angle_gamma   90.00
#
_symmetry.space_group_name_H-M   'P 1'
#
loop_
_entity.id
_entity.type
_entity.pdbx_description
1 polymer ?
#
loop_
_entity_poly.entity_id
_entity_poly.type
_entity_poly.pdbx_seq_one_letter_code
_entity_poly.pdbx_strand_id
1 'polypeptide(L)'
;MSRKVQRSEVCADCSAPDPGWSSINRGVLICDECCSVHRSLGRHISIVKHLRHSGWPPSLLQMVQTLASNGANSIWEHSLLDPAQVQSGRRKPNPQDKVHPTKSEFIRAKYQMLAFVHKLPCRDDDGVTTKDLSKQLHSSVRTGSLETCLRLLSLGAQANFFHPEKGTTPLHVAAKAGQVLQAELLVVYGADPGAPDINGRTPIDYARQAGHVELAERLVECQYELTDRLAFYLCGRRPDHKNGHYIIPQMADRARPKCPTQSLDLSELAKAAKKKLQALNNRLFEELAMDVYDEVDRRENDAVWLTTQNHSTLVTERSAVPFLPVNPEYSATRNQGRQKLARFNAREFATLIIDILSDAKRRQHGKGLTSPTDPLDLSQVDDDQHDYDSVASDEDTDSELTAQNNNNTQRNNRAKSMDSSDLSDGPITLQEYLEVKKALASSEAKVQQLMKVNNNLSEELRRLQKEVRKGAPAGPTPYGGAHLSASTDGRYNHPKAGEKYGSGTDSDYDNSQTYDVSIGVGRSSEEDSRGDVDDTEGDPDPTLPCTEDVILKTEQVTKNIQELLRAAQEFKHDSFVPCSEKIHLAVTEMASLFPKRPALDAVRSSLKLLAASASRLQVECRKAAPSDSSASTVDYQLLTQQVIQCAYDIAKAAKQLVTITTREKKQ
;
A
#
# COMPACT_ATOMS: atom_id res chain seq x y z
N MET A 1 -37.63 -28.73 10.90
CA MET A 1 -36.45 -28.00 10.39
C MET A 1 -35.99 -27.02 11.46
N SER A 2 -34.97 -27.38 12.23
CA SER A 2 -34.45 -26.52 13.29
C SER A 2 -33.72 -25.35 12.66
N ARG A 3 -34.19 -24.12 12.87
CA ARG A 3 -33.48 -22.90 12.49
C ARG A 3 -32.15 -22.91 13.24
N LYS A 4 -31.07 -23.32 12.57
CA LYS A 4 -29.70 -23.06 13.06
C LYS A 4 -29.61 -21.56 13.27
N VAL A 5 -29.56 -21.14 14.53
CA VAL A 5 -29.21 -19.77 14.91
C VAL A 5 -27.88 -19.49 14.23
N GLN A 6 -27.87 -18.67 13.17
CA GLN A 6 -26.64 -18.17 12.57
C GLN A 6 -25.88 -17.48 13.71
N ARG A 7 -24.77 -18.08 14.14
CA ARG A 7 -23.82 -17.37 15.00
C ARG A 7 -23.48 -16.09 14.27
N SER A 8 -23.72 -14.95 14.92
CA SER A 8 -23.21 -13.66 14.47
C SER A 8 -21.72 -13.83 14.16
N GLU A 9 -21.34 -13.64 12.91
CA GLU A 9 -19.94 -13.68 12.52
C GLU A 9 -19.24 -12.47 13.14
N VAL A 10 -18.20 -12.73 13.92
CA VAL A 10 -17.42 -11.72 14.62
C VAL A 10 -15.99 -11.72 14.10
N CYS A 11 -15.34 -10.57 14.20
CA CYS A 11 -13.92 -10.42 13.91
C CYS A 11 -13.10 -11.42 14.73
N ALA A 12 -12.28 -12.21 14.05
CA ALA A 12 -11.48 -13.25 14.64
C ALA A 12 -10.40 -12.73 15.60
N ASP A 13 -10.04 -11.45 15.57
CA ASP A 13 -8.94 -10.92 16.38
C ASP A 13 -9.37 -10.05 17.55
N CYS A 14 -10.50 -9.33 17.45
CA CYS A 14 -11.00 -8.48 18.52
C CYS A 14 -12.48 -8.71 18.87
N SER A 15 -13.14 -9.69 18.24
CA SER A 15 -14.55 -10.02 18.45
C SER A 15 -15.54 -8.91 18.10
N ALA A 16 -15.12 -7.89 17.33
CA ALA A 16 -16.02 -6.87 16.80
C ALA A 16 -17.10 -7.51 15.89
N PRO A 17 -18.36 -7.04 15.95
CA PRO A 17 -19.42 -7.56 15.09
C PRO A 17 -19.23 -7.13 13.64
N ASP A 18 -19.88 -7.86 12.73
CA ASP A 18 -19.96 -7.56 11.28
C ASP A 18 -18.59 -7.31 10.61
N PRO A 19 -17.67 -8.31 10.58
CA PRO A 19 -16.40 -8.15 9.90
C PRO A 19 -16.59 -7.90 8.39
N GLY A 20 -15.94 -6.87 7.85
CA GLY A 20 -15.98 -6.52 6.42
C GLY A 20 -14.93 -7.22 5.56
N TRP A 21 -13.91 -7.80 6.18
CA TRP A 21 -12.73 -8.36 5.51
C TRP A 21 -12.50 -9.81 5.90
N SER A 22 -11.63 -10.47 5.14
CA SER A 22 -11.15 -11.82 5.44
C SER A 22 -9.64 -11.90 5.32
N SER A 23 -9.05 -12.85 6.03
CA SER A 23 -7.72 -13.38 5.75
C SER A 23 -7.88 -14.78 5.16
N ILE A 24 -7.68 -14.89 3.84
CA ILE A 24 -8.03 -16.09 3.06
C ILE A 24 -7.22 -17.29 3.53
N ASN A 25 -5.89 -17.17 3.59
CA ASN A 25 -5.00 -18.25 4.00
C ASN A 25 -5.15 -18.62 5.49
N ARG A 26 -5.68 -17.72 6.33
CA ARG A 26 -5.94 -18.03 7.74
C ARG A 26 -7.35 -18.58 7.98
N GLY A 27 -8.25 -18.49 7.00
CA GLY A 27 -9.62 -18.97 7.12
C GLY A 27 -10.43 -18.18 8.16
N VAL A 28 -10.21 -16.87 8.28
CA VAL A 28 -10.85 -16.03 9.29
C VAL A 28 -11.44 -14.75 8.71
N LEU A 29 -12.47 -14.23 9.38
CA LEU A 29 -13.09 -12.94 9.08
C LEU A 29 -12.59 -11.88 10.06
N ILE A 30 -12.31 -10.67 9.59
CA ILE A 30 -11.69 -9.59 10.37
C ILE A 30 -12.39 -8.25 10.09
N CYS A 31 -12.44 -7.38 11.10
CA CYS A 31 -12.97 -6.02 10.95
C CYS A 31 -11.93 -5.09 10.30
N ASP A 32 -12.35 -3.88 9.92
CA ASP A 32 -11.51 -2.87 9.29
C ASP A 32 -10.24 -2.55 10.10
N GLU A 33 -10.40 -2.30 11.40
CA GLU A 33 -9.29 -1.99 12.30
C GLU A 33 -8.25 -3.09 12.40
N CYS A 34 -8.67 -4.36 12.38
CA CYS A 34 -7.73 -5.48 12.37
C CYS A 34 -7.13 -5.67 10.97
N CYS A 35 -7.92 -5.45 9.92
CA CYS A 35 -7.44 -5.52 8.54
C CYS A 35 -6.31 -4.51 8.24
N SER A 36 -6.36 -3.30 8.80
CA SER A 36 -5.26 -2.32 8.64
C SER A 36 -3.93 -2.88 9.13
N VAL A 37 -3.94 -3.64 10.23
CA VAL A 37 -2.75 -4.34 10.73
C VAL A 37 -2.37 -5.49 9.80
N HIS A 38 -3.32 -6.35 9.39
CA HIS A 38 -3.04 -7.46 8.49
C HIS A 38 -2.39 -7.03 7.18
N ARG A 39 -2.82 -5.90 6.60
CA ARG A 39 -2.21 -5.30 5.40
C ARG A 39 -0.74 -4.94 5.61
N SER A 40 -0.37 -4.52 6.82
CA SER A 40 1.03 -4.20 7.16
C SER A 40 1.93 -5.43 7.32
N LEU A 41 1.37 -6.64 7.47
CA LEU A 41 2.14 -7.88 7.61
C LEU A 41 2.58 -8.46 6.26
N GLY A 42 1.84 -8.16 5.18
CA GLY A 42 2.08 -8.69 3.85
C GLY A 42 1.47 -10.08 3.62
N ARG A 43 1.36 -10.44 2.33
CA ARG A 43 0.63 -11.63 1.85
C ARG A 43 1.19 -12.96 2.36
N HIS A 44 2.50 -13.01 2.61
CA HIS A 44 3.17 -14.19 3.18
C HIS A 44 2.65 -14.54 4.58
N ILE A 45 2.11 -13.57 5.32
CA ILE A 45 1.46 -13.81 6.62
C ILE A 45 -0.06 -13.85 6.46
N SER A 46 -0.64 -12.88 5.75
CA SER A 46 -2.10 -12.75 5.59
C SER A 46 -2.49 -12.22 4.21
N ILE A 47 -3.26 -13.01 3.47
CA ILE A 47 -3.87 -12.63 2.20
C ILE A 47 -5.23 -12.01 2.49
N VAL A 48 -5.30 -10.67 2.45
CA VAL A 48 -6.54 -9.94 2.77
C VAL A 48 -7.43 -9.77 1.55
N LYS A 49 -8.75 -9.85 1.75
CA LYS A 49 -9.74 -9.53 0.71
C LYS A 49 -11.05 -9.07 1.34
N HIS A 50 -11.64 -8.01 0.78
CA HIS A 50 -12.89 -7.45 1.28
C HIS A 50 -14.07 -8.35 0.88
N LEU A 51 -15.02 -8.57 1.80
CA LEU A 51 -16.13 -9.51 1.59
C LEU A 51 -17.16 -9.00 0.56
N ARG A 52 -17.48 -7.71 0.58
CA ARG A 52 -18.53 -7.08 -0.24
C ARG A 52 -18.04 -6.28 -1.46
N HIS A 53 -16.89 -5.62 -1.36
CA HIS A 53 -16.35 -4.70 -2.39
C HIS A 53 -15.24 -5.32 -3.25
N SER A 54 -15.07 -6.64 -3.22
CA SER A 54 -14.13 -7.35 -4.10
C SER A 54 -14.85 -8.46 -4.86
N GLY A 55 -14.45 -8.74 -6.10
CA GLY A 55 -14.96 -9.89 -6.83
C GLY A 55 -14.43 -11.21 -6.22
N TRP A 56 -15.32 -12.14 -5.89
CA TRP A 56 -15.00 -13.45 -5.32
C TRP A 56 -15.38 -14.59 -6.27
N PRO A 57 -14.49 -15.58 -6.48
CA PRO A 57 -14.93 -16.90 -6.89
C PRO A 57 -15.87 -17.48 -5.81
N PRO A 58 -17.07 -17.99 -6.17
CA PRO A 58 -18.05 -18.48 -5.20
C PRO A 58 -17.49 -19.57 -4.26
N SER A 59 -16.74 -20.52 -4.82
CA SER A 59 -16.09 -21.62 -4.09
C SER A 59 -15.02 -21.12 -3.12
N LEU A 60 -14.25 -20.10 -3.49
CA LEU A 60 -13.23 -19.51 -2.62
C LEU A 60 -13.85 -18.81 -1.41
N LEU A 61 -14.92 -18.03 -1.62
CA LEU A 61 -15.65 -17.39 -0.51
C LEU A 61 -16.27 -18.45 0.41
N GLN A 62 -16.90 -19.47 -0.17
CA GLN A 62 -17.48 -20.57 0.57
C GLN A 62 -16.42 -21.32 1.40
N MET A 63 -15.21 -21.53 0.86
CA MET A 63 -14.10 -22.15 1.59
C MET A 63 -13.73 -21.34 2.83
N VAL A 64 -13.56 -20.02 2.70
CA VAL A 64 -13.21 -19.13 3.82
C VAL A 64 -14.33 -19.08 4.86
N GLN A 65 -15.59 -18.94 4.45
CA GLN A 65 -16.75 -18.94 5.36
C GLN A 65 -16.90 -20.29 6.09
N THR A 66 -16.64 -21.40 5.40
CA THR A 66 -16.68 -22.75 6.00
C THR A 66 -15.57 -22.91 7.03
N LEU A 67 -14.35 -22.42 6.77
CA LEU A 67 -13.26 -22.42 7.76
C LEU A 67 -13.60 -21.55 8.98
N ALA A 68 -14.08 -20.32 8.74
CA ALA A 68 -14.39 -19.38 9.81
C ALA A 68 -15.51 -19.92 10.73
N SER A 69 -16.58 -20.46 10.15
CA SER A 69 -17.72 -21.02 10.88
C SER A 69 -17.40 -22.33 11.61
N ASN A 70 -16.47 -23.14 11.09
CA ASN A 70 -16.01 -24.38 11.72
C ASN A 70 -14.82 -24.19 12.67
N GLY A 71 -14.52 -22.96 13.09
CA GLY A 71 -13.58 -22.72 14.17
C GLY A 71 -12.11 -22.78 13.76
N ALA A 72 -11.75 -22.44 12.52
CA ALA A 72 -10.36 -22.26 12.09
C ALA A 72 -9.55 -21.35 13.04
N ASN A 73 -10.22 -20.37 13.66
CA ASN A 73 -9.60 -19.49 14.64
C ASN A 73 -9.02 -20.22 15.87
N SER A 74 -9.52 -21.42 16.19
CA SER A 74 -8.97 -22.26 17.29
C SER A 74 -7.56 -22.77 17.02
N ILE A 75 -7.13 -22.84 15.76
CA ILE A 75 -5.75 -23.18 15.39
C ILE A 75 -4.81 -22.07 15.85
N TRP A 76 -5.22 -20.82 15.58
CA TRP A 76 -4.42 -19.62 15.82
C TRP A 76 -4.52 -19.09 17.26
N GLU A 77 -5.50 -19.54 18.04
CA GLU A 77 -5.75 -19.13 19.42
C GLU A 77 -5.75 -20.32 20.40
N HIS A 78 -5.17 -21.46 20.03
CA HIS A 78 -5.24 -22.71 20.79
C HIS A 78 -4.88 -22.53 22.27
N SER A 79 -3.75 -21.87 22.58
CA SER A 79 -3.33 -21.67 23.98
C SER A 79 -4.20 -20.68 24.75
N LEU A 80 -4.98 -19.83 24.06
CA LEU A 80 -5.93 -18.91 24.70
C LEU A 80 -7.24 -19.62 25.08
N LEU A 81 -7.50 -20.79 24.49
CA LEU A 81 -8.67 -21.62 24.80
C LEU A 81 -8.44 -22.53 26.02
N ASP A 82 -7.19 -22.72 26.44
CA ASP A 82 -6.84 -23.51 27.62
C ASP A 82 -7.04 -22.70 28.91
N PRO A 83 -8.00 -23.09 29.78
CA PRO A 83 -8.28 -22.37 31.04
C PRO A 83 -7.06 -22.22 31.95
N ALA A 84 -6.07 -23.11 31.86
CA ALA A 84 -4.84 -23.04 32.64
C ALA A 84 -3.90 -21.90 32.19
N GLN A 85 -3.95 -21.52 30.92
CA GLN A 85 -3.08 -20.50 30.30
C GLN A 85 -3.67 -19.08 30.35
N VAL A 86 -4.99 -18.96 30.58
CA VAL A 86 -5.70 -17.66 30.67
C VAL A 86 -5.16 -16.77 31.81
N GLN A 87 -4.51 -17.36 32.82
CA GLN A 87 -3.94 -16.63 33.97
C GLN A 87 -2.67 -15.82 33.64
N SER A 88 -2.06 -16.00 32.46
CA SER A 88 -0.78 -15.36 32.10
C SER A 88 -0.87 -13.89 31.65
N GLY A 89 -2.06 -13.27 31.69
CA GLY A 89 -2.28 -11.89 31.20
C GLY A 89 -2.34 -11.75 29.67
N ARG A 90 -2.16 -12.85 28.93
CA ARG A 90 -2.35 -12.93 27.48
C ARG A 90 -3.85 -13.01 27.17
N ARG A 91 -4.46 -11.86 26.88
CA ARG A 91 -5.88 -11.79 26.53
C ARG A 91 -6.08 -11.31 25.10
N LYS A 92 -7.14 -11.82 24.48
CA LYS A 92 -7.64 -11.32 23.22
C LYS A 92 -8.15 -9.87 23.39
N PRO A 93 -7.83 -8.95 22.46
CA PRO A 93 -8.37 -7.59 22.46
C PRO A 93 -9.90 -7.57 22.39
N ASN A 94 -10.48 -6.51 22.95
CA ASN A 94 -11.89 -6.18 22.82
C ASN A 94 -12.13 -5.30 21.58
N PRO A 95 -13.40 -5.18 21.12
CA PRO A 95 -13.71 -4.35 19.96
C PRO A 95 -13.34 -2.87 20.13
N GLN A 96 -13.38 -2.34 21.36
CA GLN A 96 -13.08 -0.94 21.67
C GLN A 96 -11.60 -0.68 21.97
N ASP A 97 -10.76 -1.72 22.04
CA ASP A 97 -9.33 -1.53 22.29
C ASP A 97 -8.69 -0.78 21.14
N LYS A 98 -7.69 0.05 21.45
CA LYS A 98 -6.97 0.84 20.44
C LYS A 98 -6.30 -0.08 19.42
N VAL A 99 -6.35 0.31 18.15
CA VAL A 99 -5.63 -0.39 17.08
C VAL A 99 -4.14 -0.53 17.43
N HIS A 100 -3.52 0.57 17.88
CA HIS A 100 -2.15 0.58 18.35
C HIS A 100 -2.05 1.01 19.82
N PRO A 101 -1.23 0.32 20.65
CA PRO A 101 -0.50 -0.90 20.30
C PRO A 101 -1.36 -2.18 20.36
N THR A 102 -2.46 -2.17 21.13
CA THR A 102 -3.16 -3.36 21.63
C THR A 102 -3.57 -4.38 20.56
N LYS A 103 -4.40 -3.99 19.59
CA LYS A 103 -4.81 -4.93 18.52
C LYS A 103 -3.61 -5.32 17.65
N SER A 104 -2.73 -4.36 17.34
CA SER A 104 -1.59 -4.60 16.46
C SER A 104 -0.55 -5.56 17.02
N GLU A 105 -0.25 -5.49 18.32
CA GLU A 105 0.66 -6.42 18.99
C GLU A 105 0.04 -7.81 19.08
N PHE A 106 -1.25 -7.91 19.41
CA PHE A 106 -1.96 -9.18 19.44
C PHE A 106 -1.97 -9.88 18.07
N ILE A 107 -2.28 -9.14 17.00
CA ILE A 107 -2.34 -9.67 15.63
C ILE A 107 -0.94 -10.15 15.18
N ARG A 108 0.13 -9.40 15.47
CA ARG A 108 1.51 -9.85 15.20
C ARG A 108 1.85 -11.10 16.02
N ALA A 109 1.54 -11.10 17.31
CA ALA A 109 1.75 -12.27 18.16
C ALA A 109 1.02 -13.51 17.61
N LYS A 110 -0.23 -13.33 17.16
CA LYS A 110 -1.09 -14.40 16.66
C LYS A 110 -0.62 -15.01 15.34
N TYR A 111 -0.32 -14.19 14.33
CA TYR A 111 -0.08 -14.69 12.97
C TYR A 111 1.37 -14.61 12.51
N GLN A 112 2.14 -13.65 13.00
CA GLN A 112 3.55 -13.49 12.63
C GLN A 112 4.45 -14.30 13.57
N MET A 113 4.21 -14.23 14.88
CA MET A 113 4.99 -14.97 15.88
C MET A 113 4.41 -16.34 16.20
N LEU A 114 3.17 -16.63 15.74
CA LEU A 114 2.43 -17.86 16.04
C LEU A 114 2.40 -18.18 17.55
N ALA A 115 2.28 -17.16 18.40
CA ALA A 115 2.48 -17.26 19.85
C ALA A 115 1.41 -18.11 20.58
N PHE A 116 0.29 -18.39 19.91
CA PHE A 116 -0.85 -19.09 20.52
C PHE A 116 -1.22 -20.42 19.85
N VAL A 117 -0.44 -20.88 18.87
CA VAL A 117 -0.67 -22.18 18.23
C VAL A 117 -0.28 -23.32 19.18
N HIS A 118 -0.86 -24.51 18.98
CA HIS A 118 -0.52 -25.68 19.79
C HIS A 118 0.94 -26.13 19.62
N LYS A 119 1.42 -26.14 18.37
CA LYS A 119 2.77 -26.53 17.99
C LYS A 119 3.24 -25.61 16.86
N LEU A 120 4.46 -25.09 16.98
CA LEU A 120 5.07 -24.29 15.92
C LEU A 120 5.31 -25.15 14.66
N PRO A 121 5.30 -24.55 13.46
CA PRO A 121 5.69 -25.25 12.25
C PRO A 121 7.08 -25.88 12.41
N CYS A 122 7.30 -27.04 11.81
CA CYS A 122 8.63 -27.65 11.76
C CYS A 122 9.62 -26.69 11.11
N ARG A 123 10.84 -26.62 11.66
CA ARG A 123 11.96 -25.93 10.99
C ARG A 123 12.32 -26.70 9.72
N ASP A 124 12.84 -26.00 8.71
CA ASP A 124 13.16 -26.60 7.41
C ASP A 124 14.15 -27.77 7.49
N ASP A 125 14.96 -27.85 8.56
CA ASP A 125 15.89 -28.97 8.83
C ASP A 125 15.20 -30.27 9.27
N ASP A 126 13.93 -30.23 9.69
CA ASP A 126 13.16 -31.42 10.12
C ASP A 126 12.40 -32.05 8.95
N GLY A 127 13.15 -32.41 7.90
CA GLY A 127 12.62 -32.94 6.65
C GLY A 127 11.82 -34.24 6.81
N VAL A 128 12.00 -34.99 7.90
CA VAL A 128 11.23 -36.21 8.20
C VAL A 128 9.81 -35.83 8.63
N THR A 129 9.66 -34.95 9.62
CA THR A 129 8.33 -34.55 10.12
C THR A 129 7.52 -33.82 9.05
N THR A 130 8.16 -32.97 8.24
CA THR A 130 7.51 -32.27 7.13
C THR A 130 6.97 -33.24 6.07
N LYS A 131 7.73 -34.29 5.73
CA LYS A 131 7.27 -35.34 4.80
C LYS A 131 6.09 -36.10 5.37
N ASP A 132 6.11 -36.44 6.65
CA ASP A 132 5.01 -37.18 7.29
C ASP A 132 3.72 -36.35 7.39
N LEU A 133 3.82 -35.06 7.75
CA LEU A 133 2.70 -34.13 7.70
C LEU A 133 2.15 -33.98 6.28
N SER A 134 3.01 -33.95 5.28
CA SER A 134 2.61 -33.84 3.87
C SER A 134 1.94 -35.11 3.34
N LYS A 135 2.37 -36.30 3.78
CA LYS A 135 1.66 -37.58 3.52
C LYS A 135 0.27 -37.60 4.19
N GLN A 136 0.17 -37.09 5.42
CA GLN A 136 -1.11 -36.93 6.11
C GLN A 136 -2.04 -35.98 5.36
N LEU A 137 -1.52 -34.85 4.87
CA LEU A 137 -2.27 -33.90 4.06
C LEU A 137 -2.78 -34.56 2.77
N HIS A 138 -1.89 -35.25 2.04
CA HIS A 138 -2.23 -36.00 0.82
C HIS A 138 -3.39 -36.97 1.02
N SER A 139 -3.47 -37.62 2.18
CA SER A 139 -4.56 -38.53 2.52
C SER A 139 -5.85 -37.81 2.96
N SER A 140 -5.71 -36.71 3.71
CA SER A 140 -6.81 -36.00 4.37
C SER A 140 -7.71 -35.24 3.40
N VAL A 141 -7.13 -34.70 2.32
CA VAL A 141 -7.82 -33.88 1.30
C VAL A 141 -8.85 -34.64 0.48
N ARG A 142 -8.90 -35.98 0.60
CA ARG A 142 -9.98 -36.82 0.06
C ARG A 142 -11.32 -36.61 0.77
N THR A 143 -11.30 -36.05 1.97
CA THR A 143 -12.50 -35.77 2.80
C THR A 143 -12.77 -34.27 2.89
N GLY A 144 -13.99 -33.88 3.28
CA GLY A 144 -14.39 -32.48 3.41
C GLY A 144 -13.87 -31.75 4.65
N SER A 145 -12.95 -32.33 5.45
CA SER A 145 -12.45 -31.71 6.68
C SER A 145 -11.41 -30.62 6.37
N LEU A 146 -11.87 -29.40 6.12
CA LEU A 146 -10.99 -28.25 5.86
C LEU A 146 -10.13 -27.89 7.07
N GLU A 147 -10.66 -27.98 8.29
CA GLU A 147 -9.92 -27.64 9.51
C GLU A 147 -8.70 -28.57 9.69
N THR A 148 -8.87 -29.87 9.43
CA THR A 148 -7.75 -30.84 9.48
C THR A 148 -6.66 -30.46 8.49
N CYS A 149 -7.03 -30.13 7.25
CA CYS A 149 -6.06 -29.77 6.22
C CYS A 149 -5.37 -28.44 6.53
N LEU A 150 -6.12 -27.43 7.00
CA LEU A 150 -5.57 -26.15 7.44
C LEU A 150 -4.59 -26.33 8.61
N ARG A 151 -4.91 -27.21 9.57
CA ARG A 151 -4.03 -27.53 10.70
C ARG A 151 -2.73 -28.17 10.22
N LEU A 152 -2.79 -29.14 9.31
CA LEU A 152 -1.60 -29.78 8.73
C LEU A 152 -0.73 -28.76 7.99
N LEU A 153 -1.34 -27.89 7.17
CA LEU A 153 -0.66 -26.80 6.48
C LEU A 153 0.00 -25.83 7.49
N SER A 154 -0.68 -25.51 8.60
CA SER A 154 -0.13 -24.65 9.66
C SER A 154 1.05 -25.26 10.41
N LEU A 155 1.22 -26.59 10.36
CA LEU A 155 2.34 -27.31 10.96
C LEU A 155 3.53 -27.48 10.00
N GLY A 156 3.38 -27.09 8.74
CA GLY A 156 4.43 -27.18 7.72
C GLY A 156 4.18 -28.23 6.62
N ALA A 157 2.99 -28.85 6.54
CA ALA A 157 2.68 -29.72 5.40
C ALA A 157 2.75 -28.93 4.07
N GLN A 158 3.34 -29.53 3.04
CA GLN A 158 3.52 -28.87 1.74
C GLN A 158 2.33 -29.17 0.81
N ALA A 159 1.66 -28.12 0.33
CA ALA A 159 0.51 -28.26 -0.58
C ALA A 159 0.88 -28.87 -1.94
N ASN A 160 2.12 -28.64 -2.40
CA ASN A 160 2.72 -29.22 -3.62
C ASN A 160 3.48 -30.53 -3.39
N PHE A 161 3.36 -31.16 -2.21
CA PHE A 161 4.07 -32.40 -1.92
C PHE A 161 3.81 -33.48 -2.99
N PHE A 162 4.86 -34.01 -3.59
CA PHE A 162 4.76 -35.12 -4.53
C PHE A 162 4.96 -36.44 -3.77
N HIS A 163 3.90 -37.25 -3.68
CA HIS A 163 3.96 -38.49 -2.92
C HIS A 163 4.77 -39.56 -3.68
N PRO A 164 5.91 -40.06 -3.16
CA PRO A 164 6.81 -40.94 -3.91
C PRO A 164 6.15 -42.26 -4.32
N GLU A 165 5.38 -42.89 -3.42
CA GLU A 165 4.73 -44.18 -3.71
C GLU A 165 3.42 -44.08 -4.50
N LYS A 166 2.71 -42.93 -4.44
CA LYS A 166 1.42 -42.73 -5.12
C LYS A 166 1.60 -41.99 -6.44
N GLY A 167 2.73 -41.32 -6.63
CA GLY A 167 3.04 -40.54 -7.83
C GLY A 167 2.12 -39.35 -8.06
N THR A 168 1.49 -38.80 -7.02
CA THR A 168 0.48 -37.73 -7.13
C THR A 168 0.66 -36.69 -6.03
N THR A 169 0.16 -35.46 -6.26
CA THR A 169 0.10 -34.39 -5.25
C THR A 169 -1.24 -34.37 -4.50
N PRO A 170 -1.36 -33.69 -3.34
CA PRO A 170 -2.64 -33.51 -2.66
C PRO A 170 -3.74 -32.95 -3.57
N LEU A 171 -3.40 -32.04 -4.50
CA LEU A 171 -4.38 -31.45 -5.41
C LEU A 171 -4.97 -32.47 -6.39
N HIS A 172 -4.18 -33.46 -6.85
CA HIS A 172 -4.70 -34.58 -7.65
C HIS A 172 -5.75 -35.38 -6.88
N VAL A 173 -5.49 -35.65 -5.60
CA VAL A 173 -6.41 -36.41 -4.74
C VAL A 173 -7.70 -35.64 -4.50
N ALA A 174 -7.61 -34.35 -4.20
CA ALA A 174 -8.77 -33.47 -4.03
C ALA A 174 -9.60 -33.38 -5.33
N ALA A 175 -8.93 -33.21 -6.47
CA ALA A 175 -9.57 -33.12 -7.78
C ALA A 175 -10.30 -34.41 -8.17
N LYS A 176 -9.65 -35.57 -8.00
CA LYS A 176 -10.25 -36.89 -8.25
C LYS A 176 -11.46 -37.18 -7.34
N ALA A 177 -11.43 -36.65 -6.11
CA ALA A 177 -12.51 -36.84 -5.13
C ALA A 177 -13.62 -35.77 -5.21
N GLY A 178 -13.51 -34.79 -6.12
CA GLY A 178 -14.48 -33.70 -6.25
C GLY A 178 -14.51 -32.73 -5.07
N GLN A 179 -13.43 -32.66 -4.29
CA GLN A 179 -13.35 -31.85 -3.08
C GLN A 179 -13.01 -30.39 -3.42
N VAL A 180 -14.00 -29.65 -3.92
CA VAL A 180 -13.83 -28.27 -4.40
C VAL A 180 -13.19 -27.35 -3.36
N LEU A 181 -13.69 -27.35 -2.12
CA LEU A 181 -13.16 -26.46 -1.08
C LEU A 181 -11.75 -26.85 -0.63
N GLN A 182 -11.40 -28.14 -0.69
CA GLN A 182 -10.03 -28.59 -0.43
C GLN A 182 -9.07 -28.13 -1.53
N ALA A 183 -9.51 -28.18 -2.79
CA ALA A 183 -8.73 -27.67 -3.91
C ALA A 183 -8.45 -26.17 -3.76
N GLU A 184 -9.46 -25.36 -3.38
CA GLU A 184 -9.28 -23.92 -3.10
C GLU A 184 -8.25 -23.69 -1.99
N LEU A 185 -8.37 -24.41 -0.86
CA LEU A 185 -7.42 -24.28 0.25
C LEU A 185 -5.99 -24.64 -0.17
N LEU A 186 -5.81 -25.74 -0.91
CA LEU A 186 -4.51 -26.15 -1.41
C LEU A 186 -3.89 -25.11 -2.36
N VAL A 187 -4.69 -24.56 -3.29
CA VAL A 187 -4.24 -23.52 -4.23
C VAL A 187 -3.85 -22.23 -3.49
N VAL A 188 -4.60 -21.84 -2.46
CA VAL A 188 -4.25 -20.69 -1.59
C VAL A 188 -2.88 -20.88 -0.93
N TYR A 189 -2.53 -22.12 -0.60
CA TYR A 189 -1.23 -22.52 -0.07
C TYR A 189 -0.18 -22.87 -1.15
N GLY A 190 -0.45 -22.51 -2.40
CA GLY A 190 0.50 -22.59 -3.51
C GLY A 190 0.46 -23.89 -4.31
N ALA A 191 -0.55 -24.76 -4.12
CA ALA A 191 -0.67 -25.96 -4.95
C ALA A 191 -0.85 -25.59 -6.44
N ASP A 192 -0.07 -26.22 -7.32
CA ASP A 192 -0.08 -25.96 -8.76
C ASP A 192 -1.09 -26.86 -9.49
N PRO A 193 -2.17 -26.29 -10.10
CA PRO A 193 -3.12 -27.04 -10.90
C PRO A 193 -2.56 -27.62 -12.20
N GLY A 194 -1.39 -27.14 -12.65
CA GLY A 194 -0.69 -27.61 -13.85
C GLY A 194 0.37 -28.69 -13.57
N ALA A 195 0.63 -29.05 -12.32
CA ALA A 195 1.65 -30.02 -11.97
C ALA A 195 1.27 -31.44 -12.44
N PRO A 196 2.11 -32.14 -13.23
CA PRO A 196 1.81 -33.49 -13.68
C PRO A 196 2.06 -34.55 -12.58
N ASP A 197 1.24 -35.60 -12.59
CA ASP A 197 1.49 -36.85 -11.86
C ASP A 197 2.53 -37.74 -12.55
N ILE A 198 2.83 -38.90 -11.97
CA ILE A 198 3.76 -39.90 -12.55
C ILE A 198 3.33 -40.41 -13.94
N ASN A 199 2.06 -40.26 -14.31
CA ASN A 199 1.52 -40.64 -15.62
C ASN A 199 1.38 -39.43 -16.56
N GLY A 200 1.88 -38.25 -16.19
CA GLY A 200 1.75 -37.02 -16.96
C GLY A 200 0.35 -36.38 -16.91
N ARG A 201 -0.55 -36.83 -16.03
CA ARG A 201 -1.90 -36.25 -15.86
C ARG A 201 -1.88 -35.13 -14.83
N THR A 202 -2.63 -34.07 -15.08
CA THR A 202 -2.77 -32.94 -14.15
C THR A 202 -3.98 -33.12 -13.22
N PRO A 203 -4.09 -32.37 -12.10
CA PRO A 203 -5.30 -32.32 -11.29
C PRO A 203 -6.55 -31.97 -12.11
N ILE A 204 -6.42 -31.09 -13.10
CA ILE A 204 -7.51 -30.71 -14.01
C ILE A 204 -8.01 -31.94 -14.79
N ASP A 205 -7.10 -32.80 -15.26
CA ASP A 205 -7.46 -34.03 -15.98
C ASP A 205 -8.20 -35.01 -15.09
N TYR A 206 -7.79 -35.16 -13.82
CA TYR A 206 -8.50 -36.01 -12.85
C TYR A 206 -9.91 -35.49 -12.56
N ALA A 207 -10.09 -34.18 -12.39
CA ALA A 207 -11.41 -33.59 -12.20
C ALA A 207 -12.32 -33.86 -13.40
N ARG A 208 -11.81 -33.69 -14.64
CA ARG A 208 -12.56 -33.99 -15.87
C ARG A 208 -12.91 -35.47 -15.98
N GLN A 209 -11.94 -36.37 -15.77
CA GLN A 209 -12.14 -37.82 -15.84
C GLN A 209 -13.16 -38.33 -14.82
N ALA A 210 -13.21 -37.72 -13.63
CA ALA A 210 -14.17 -38.05 -12.59
C ALA A 210 -15.55 -37.37 -12.78
N GLY A 211 -15.74 -36.53 -13.81
CA GLY A 211 -16.99 -35.84 -14.08
C GLY A 211 -17.23 -34.57 -13.25
N HIS A 212 -16.21 -34.07 -12.55
CA HIS A 212 -16.28 -32.85 -11.75
C HIS A 212 -16.00 -31.61 -12.61
N VAL A 213 -16.93 -31.29 -13.52
CA VAL A 213 -16.77 -30.24 -14.54
C VAL A 213 -16.53 -28.86 -13.92
N GLU A 214 -17.33 -28.46 -12.93
CA GLU A 214 -17.19 -27.16 -12.25
C GLU A 214 -15.81 -27.02 -11.57
N LEU A 215 -15.32 -28.11 -10.96
CA LEU A 215 -13.99 -28.12 -10.35
C LEU A 215 -12.89 -28.02 -11.41
N ALA A 216 -13.05 -28.71 -12.54
CA ALA A 216 -12.08 -28.63 -13.63
C ALA A 216 -12.00 -27.20 -14.22
N GLU A 217 -13.14 -26.56 -14.46
CA GLU A 217 -13.18 -25.16 -14.91
C GLU A 217 -12.55 -24.23 -13.87
N ARG A 218 -12.87 -24.41 -12.59
CA ARG A 218 -12.29 -23.61 -11.50
C ARG A 218 -10.78 -23.81 -11.37
N LEU A 219 -10.27 -25.03 -11.54
CA LEU A 219 -8.82 -25.29 -11.50
C LEU A 219 -8.08 -24.65 -12.69
N VAL A 220 -8.72 -24.53 -13.85
CA VAL A 220 -8.15 -23.75 -14.97
C VAL A 220 -8.07 -22.28 -14.59
N GLU A 221 -9.11 -21.69 -14.00
CA GLU A 221 -9.05 -20.31 -13.49
C GLU A 221 -7.92 -20.14 -12.45
N CYS A 222 -7.77 -21.10 -11.53
CA CYS A 222 -6.69 -21.09 -10.54
C CYS A 222 -5.30 -21.14 -11.18
N GLN A 223 -5.13 -21.90 -12.26
CA GLN A 223 -3.86 -22.01 -12.99
C GLN A 223 -3.44 -20.66 -13.59
N TYR A 224 -4.41 -19.86 -14.03
CA TYR A 224 -4.19 -18.57 -14.71
C TYR A 224 -4.44 -17.35 -13.83
N GLU A 225 -4.77 -17.52 -12.54
CA GLU A 225 -5.14 -16.43 -11.61
C GLU A 225 -4.14 -15.27 -11.63
N LEU A 226 -2.83 -15.56 -11.72
CA LEU A 226 -1.80 -14.53 -11.80
C LEU A 226 -2.01 -13.63 -13.01
N THR A 227 -2.04 -14.21 -14.21
CA THR A 227 -2.15 -13.46 -15.46
C THR A 227 -3.53 -12.85 -15.65
N ASP A 228 -4.56 -13.53 -15.17
CA ASP A 228 -5.94 -13.04 -15.20
C ASP A 228 -6.10 -11.79 -14.36
N ARG A 229 -5.53 -11.78 -13.15
CA ARG A 229 -5.57 -10.60 -12.28
C ARG A 229 -4.81 -9.43 -12.87
N LEU A 230 -3.64 -9.68 -13.46
CA LEU A 230 -2.86 -8.66 -14.16
C LEU A 230 -3.64 -8.06 -15.35
N ALA A 231 -4.30 -8.89 -16.15
CA ALA A 231 -5.14 -8.42 -17.26
C ALA A 231 -6.37 -7.64 -16.76
N PHE A 232 -7.04 -8.16 -15.74
CA PHE A 232 -8.20 -7.53 -15.12
C PHE A 232 -7.87 -6.15 -14.55
N TYR A 233 -6.73 -5.99 -13.90
CA TYR A 233 -6.27 -4.72 -13.35
C TYR A 233 -6.18 -3.61 -14.41
N LEU A 234 -5.80 -3.94 -15.65
CA LEU A 234 -5.66 -2.95 -16.73
C LEU A 234 -6.94 -2.71 -17.53
N CYS A 235 -7.77 -3.74 -17.73
CA CYS A 235 -8.89 -3.65 -18.68
C CYS A 235 -10.24 -4.12 -18.15
N GLY A 236 -10.33 -4.47 -16.86
CA GLY A 236 -11.58 -4.91 -16.19
C GLY A 236 -12.16 -6.20 -16.74
N ARG A 237 -11.39 -6.99 -17.51
CA ARG A 237 -11.83 -8.21 -18.18
C ARG A 237 -10.85 -9.35 -17.94
N ARG A 238 -11.39 -10.57 -17.84
CA ARG A 238 -10.62 -11.83 -17.75
C ARG A 238 -10.77 -12.63 -19.05
N PRO A 239 -9.78 -13.46 -19.42
CA PRO A 239 -9.90 -14.35 -20.57
C PRO A 239 -11.07 -15.32 -20.41
N ASP A 240 -11.76 -15.61 -21.51
CA ASP A 240 -12.64 -16.79 -21.56
C ASP A 240 -11.78 -18.02 -21.82
N HIS A 241 -11.47 -18.76 -20.76
CA HIS A 241 -10.60 -19.94 -20.83
C HIS A 241 -11.11 -21.07 -21.72
N LYS A 242 -12.36 -21.00 -22.23
CA LYS A 242 -12.86 -21.90 -23.28
C LYS A 242 -12.29 -21.56 -24.66
N ASN A 243 -12.00 -20.28 -24.89
CA ASN A 243 -11.57 -19.71 -26.17
C ASN A 243 -10.12 -19.19 -26.16
N GLY A 244 -9.48 -19.10 -24.99
CA GLY A 244 -8.07 -18.77 -24.84
C GLY A 244 -7.69 -18.34 -23.41
N HIS A 245 -6.43 -18.51 -23.05
CA HIS A 245 -5.96 -18.28 -21.67
C HIS A 245 -5.32 -16.91 -21.40
N TYR A 246 -5.19 -16.04 -22.41
CA TYR A 246 -4.48 -14.77 -22.26
C TYR A 246 -5.21 -13.60 -22.91
N ILE A 247 -5.27 -12.48 -22.19
CA ILE A 247 -5.61 -11.15 -22.72
C ILE A 247 -4.37 -10.28 -22.64
N ILE A 248 -3.98 -9.68 -23.77
CA ILE A 248 -2.88 -8.71 -23.83
C ILE A 248 -3.48 -7.32 -24.12
N PRO A 249 -3.58 -6.43 -23.12
CA PRO A 249 -4.09 -5.08 -23.31
C PRO A 249 -3.21 -4.26 -24.27
N GLN A 250 -3.83 -3.37 -25.04
CA GLN A 250 -3.10 -2.40 -25.86
C GLN A 250 -3.07 -1.04 -25.16
N MET A 251 -1.93 -0.35 -25.20
CA MET A 251 -1.82 1.04 -24.73
C MET A 251 -2.56 1.97 -25.71
N ALA A 252 -3.35 2.90 -25.18
CA ALA A 252 -4.20 3.82 -25.96
C ALA A 252 -3.43 4.73 -26.96
N ASP A 253 -2.11 4.81 -26.87
CA ASP A 253 -1.27 5.66 -27.74
C ASP A 253 -1.18 5.17 -29.20
N ARG A 254 -1.62 3.94 -29.51
CA ARG A 254 -1.56 3.40 -30.89
C ARG A 254 -2.68 3.85 -31.82
N ALA A 255 -3.73 4.49 -31.31
CA ALA A 255 -4.99 4.68 -32.05
C ALA A 255 -5.28 6.13 -32.51
N ARG A 256 -4.36 7.11 -32.34
CA ARG A 256 -4.53 8.43 -32.97
C ARG A 256 -3.81 8.50 -34.33
N PRO A 257 -4.52 8.71 -35.44
CA PRO A 257 -3.87 9.00 -36.71
C PRO A 257 -3.44 10.47 -36.79
N LYS A 258 -2.18 10.67 -37.19
CA LYS A 258 -1.56 11.85 -37.83
C LYS A 258 -1.38 13.14 -37.02
N CYS A 259 -0.18 13.30 -36.47
CA CYS A 259 0.60 14.55 -36.58
C CYS A 259 1.99 14.18 -37.14
N PRO A 260 2.53 14.81 -38.21
CA PRO A 260 3.67 14.25 -38.97
C PRO A 260 5.05 14.43 -38.34
N THR A 261 5.17 14.73 -37.05
CA THR A 261 6.47 15.06 -36.43
C THR A 261 6.80 14.31 -35.15
N GLN A 262 5.97 13.36 -34.69
CA GLN A 262 6.33 12.49 -33.56
C GLN A 262 5.72 11.11 -33.75
N SER A 263 6.42 10.23 -34.47
CA SER A 263 6.24 8.80 -34.25
C SER A 263 6.69 8.51 -32.82
N LEU A 264 5.74 8.31 -31.90
CA LEU A 264 6.01 7.76 -30.58
C LEU A 264 6.41 6.30 -30.75
N ASP A 265 7.65 6.10 -31.18
CA ASP A 265 8.39 4.86 -31.01
C ASP A 265 8.28 4.49 -29.53
N LEU A 266 7.92 3.23 -29.24
CA LEU A 266 8.14 2.65 -27.92
C LEU A 266 9.57 3.02 -27.53
N SER A 267 9.72 3.86 -26.50
CA SER A 267 11.03 4.41 -26.09
C SER A 267 12.09 3.31 -26.16
N GLU A 268 13.26 3.59 -26.74
CA GLU A 268 14.37 2.61 -26.79
C GLU A 268 14.65 1.99 -25.41
N LEU A 269 14.39 2.74 -24.34
CA LEU A 269 14.40 2.27 -22.97
C LEU A 269 13.38 1.14 -22.69
N ALA A 270 12.14 1.28 -23.17
CA ALA A 270 11.09 0.27 -23.04
C ALA A 270 11.41 -0.99 -23.86
N LYS A 271 11.95 -0.84 -25.07
CA LYS A 271 12.44 -1.98 -25.88
C LYS A 271 13.58 -2.71 -25.17
N ALA A 272 14.54 -1.97 -24.62
CA ALA A 272 15.65 -2.53 -23.83
C ALA A 272 15.18 -3.22 -22.54
N ALA A 273 14.22 -2.62 -21.82
CA ALA A 273 13.63 -3.22 -20.62
C ALA A 273 12.91 -4.53 -20.95
N LYS A 274 12.12 -4.56 -22.03
CA LYS A 274 11.47 -5.79 -22.52
C LYS A 274 12.48 -6.87 -22.88
N LYS A 275 13.59 -6.52 -23.54
CA LYS A 275 14.67 -7.48 -23.84
C LYS A 275 15.30 -8.06 -22.56
N LYS A 276 15.51 -7.22 -21.53
CA LYS A 276 16.00 -7.70 -20.22
C LYS A 276 15.00 -8.63 -19.54
N LEU A 277 13.70 -8.32 -19.60
CA LEU A 277 12.64 -9.21 -19.10
C LEU A 277 12.64 -10.57 -19.82
N GLN A 278 12.78 -10.55 -21.15
CA GLN A 278 12.82 -11.75 -21.98
C GLN A 278 14.04 -12.64 -21.70
N ALA A 279 15.16 -12.04 -21.30
CA ALA A 279 16.39 -12.75 -20.95
C ALA A 279 16.30 -13.52 -19.63
N LEU A 280 15.29 -13.25 -18.78
CA LEU A 280 15.07 -14.02 -17.55
C LEU A 280 14.72 -15.47 -17.88
N ASN A 281 15.25 -16.41 -17.10
CA ASN A 281 14.76 -17.78 -17.11
C ASN A 281 13.33 -17.86 -16.53
N ASN A 282 12.64 -19.00 -16.71
CA ASN A 282 11.24 -19.14 -16.28
C ASN A 282 11.06 -18.92 -14.77
N ARG A 283 11.97 -19.44 -13.94
CA ARG A 283 11.91 -19.28 -12.48
C ARG A 283 11.98 -17.82 -12.06
N LEU A 284 12.98 -17.08 -12.54
CA LEU A 284 13.16 -15.66 -12.22
C LEU A 284 12.02 -14.81 -12.80
N PHE A 285 11.51 -15.18 -13.97
CA PHE A 285 10.33 -14.53 -14.56
C PHE A 285 9.07 -14.75 -13.70
N GLU A 286 8.81 -15.97 -13.23
CA GLU A 286 7.69 -16.29 -12.35
C GLU A 286 7.82 -15.56 -11.01
N GLU A 287 9.03 -15.48 -10.45
CA GLU A 287 9.30 -14.69 -9.23
C GLU A 287 8.97 -13.21 -9.42
N LEU A 288 9.41 -12.59 -10.53
CA LEU A 288 9.06 -11.20 -10.86
C LEU A 288 7.56 -11.02 -11.10
N ALA A 289 6.92 -11.97 -11.78
CA ALA A 289 5.49 -11.93 -12.05
C ALA A 289 4.67 -12.00 -10.74
N MET A 290 5.10 -12.79 -9.76
CA MET A 290 4.52 -12.81 -8.42
C MET A 290 4.74 -11.50 -7.66
N ASP A 291 5.91 -10.89 -7.78
CA ASP A 291 6.19 -9.59 -7.16
C ASP A 291 5.28 -8.48 -7.74
N VAL A 292 5.02 -8.49 -9.05
CA VAL A 292 4.05 -7.57 -9.69
C VAL A 292 2.60 -7.90 -9.34
N TYR A 293 2.26 -9.18 -9.21
CA TYR A 293 0.95 -9.63 -8.73
C TYR A 293 0.66 -9.09 -7.32
N ASP A 294 1.64 -9.18 -6.42
CA ASP A 294 1.53 -8.63 -5.06
C ASP A 294 1.27 -7.11 -5.09
N GLU A 295 1.94 -6.37 -5.96
CA GLU A 295 1.74 -4.92 -6.09
C GLU A 295 0.36 -4.58 -6.67
N VAL A 296 -0.14 -5.37 -7.63
CA VAL A 296 -1.53 -5.24 -8.11
C VAL A 296 -2.51 -5.47 -6.97
N ASP A 297 -2.34 -6.55 -6.20
CA ASP A 297 -3.18 -6.85 -5.04
C ASP A 297 -3.15 -5.72 -4.00
N ARG A 298 -1.97 -5.12 -3.75
CA ARG A 298 -1.82 -3.97 -2.84
C ARG A 298 -2.59 -2.75 -3.36
N ARG A 299 -2.43 -2.37 -4.64
CA ARG A 299 -3.09 -1.21 -5.25
C ARG A 299 -4.61 -1.38 -5.29
N GLU A 300 -5.11 -2.58 -5.59
CA GLU A 300 -6.55 -2.89 -5.54
C GLU A 300 -7.09 -2.79 -4.12
N ASN A 301 -6.40 -3.41 -3.14
CA ASN A 301 -6.80 -3.34 -1.74
C ASN A 301 -6.74 -1.91 -1.20
N ASP A 302 -5.80 -1.07 -1.63
CA ASP A 302 -5.76 0.37 -1.33
C ASP A 302 -6.99 1.10 -1.85
N ALA A 303 -7.42 0.83 -3.09
CA ALA A 303 -8.62 1.44 -3.67
C ALA A 303 -9.88 1.02 -2.91
N VAL A 304 -9.99 -0.26 -2.54
CA VAL A 304 -11.09 -0.75 -1.70
C VAL A 304 -11.04 -0.12 -0.32
N TRP A 305 -9.86 0.01 0.28
CA TRP A 305 -9.70 0.66 1.59
C TRP A 305 -10.17 2.12 1.56
N LEU A 306 -9.76 2.88 0.55
CA LEU A 306 -10.16 4.29 0.42
C LEU A 306 -11.67 4.48 0.22
N THR A 307 -12.35 3.53 -0.43
CA THR A 307 -13.79 3.59 -0.70
C THR A 307 -14.66 3.08 0.44
N THR A 308 -14.11 2.23 1.32
CA THR A 308 -14.85 1.57 2.41
C THR A 308 -14.63 2.22 3.78
N GLN A 309 -13.54 2.98 3.96
CA GLN A 309 -13.24 3.60 5.24
C GLN A 309 -13.89 4.98 5.41
N ASN A 310 -14.31 5.27 6.64
CA ASN A 310 -14.71 6.60 7.06
C ASN A 310 -13.51 7.56 7.05
N HIS A 311 -13.75 8.84 6.72
CA HIS A 311 -12.69 9.87 6.60
C HIS A 311 -11.84 10.02 7.88
N SER A 312 -12.40 9.73 9.07
CA SER A 312 -11.67 9.74 10.34
C SER A 312 -10.57 8.67 10.41
N THR A 313 -10.77 7.50 9.79
CA THR A 313 -9.79 6.40 9.78
C THR A 313 -8.67 6.69 8.77
N LEU A 314 -9.01 7.30 7.63
CA LEU A 314 -8.07 7.62 6.55
C LEU A 314 -7.05 8.69 6.91
N VAL A 315 -7.37 9.61 7.82
CA VAL A 315 -6.48 10.70 8.26
C VAL A 315 -5.40 10.21 9.24
N THR A 316 -5.49 8.97 9.73
CA THR A 316 -4.46 8.39 10.60
C THR A 316 -3.34 7.75 9.78
N GLU A 317 -2.14 8.37 9.78
CA GLU A 317 -0.95 7.93 9.01
C GLU A 317 -0.57 6.45 9.23
N ARG A 318 -0.94 5.86 10.37
CA ARG A 318 -0.55 4.50 10.77
C ARG A 318 -1.29 3.38 10.02
N SER A 319 -2.32 3.70 9.23
CA SER A 319 -3.13 2.72 8.50
C SER A 319 -2.75 2.57 7.02
N ALA A 320 -1.83 3.40 6.51
CA ALA A 320 -1.39 3.36 5.12
C ALA A 320 -0.26 2.35 4.92
N VAL A 321 -0.33 1.58 3.83
CA VAL A 321 0.72 0.63 3.41
C VAL A 321 1.26 1.10 2.05
N PRO A 322 2.19 2.08 2.04
CA PRO A 322 2.57 2.80 0.81
C PRO A 322 3.34 1.95 -0.19
N PHE A 323 3.88 0.81 0.25
CA PHE A 323 4.62 -0.15 -0.56
C PHE A 323 4.47 -1.55 0.06
N LEU A 324 4.87 -2.58 -0.69
CA LEU A 324 4.80 -3.96 -0.21
C LEU A 324 5.57 -4.17 1.10
N PRO A 325 4.95 -4.78 2.14
CA PRO A 325 5.64 -5.13 3.37
C PRO A 325 6.82 -6.07 3.13
N VAL A 326 7.85 -5.96 3.99
CA VAL A 326 9.03 -6.82 3.95
C VAL A 326 8.63 -8.26 4.24
N ASN A 327 9.10 -9.19 3.42
CA ASN A 327 9.05 -10.62 3.70
C ASN A 327 10.42 -11.06 4.25
N PRO A 328 10.52 -11.53 5.51
CA PRO A 328 11.78 -12.01 6.09
C PRO A 328 12.43 -13.18 5.33
N GLU A 329 11.63 -13.98 4.63
CA GLU A 329 12.11 -15.11 3.82
C GLU A 329 12.83 -14.66 2.53
N TYR A 330 12.70 -13.39 2.16
CA TYR A 330 13.29 -12.85 0.93
C TYR A 330 14.56 -12.07 1.23
N SER A 331 15.51 -12.12 0.29
CA SER A 331 16.71 -11.29 0.37
C SER A 331 16.37 -9.79 0.38
N ALA A 332 17.28 -8.98 0.94
CA ALA A 332 17.13 -7.53 0.95
C ALA A 332 16.94 -6.96 -0.47
N THR A 333 17.67 -7.49 -1.46
CA THR A 333 17.55 -7.10 -2.87
C THR A 333 16.16 -7.37 -3.43
N ARG A 334 15.58 -8.55 -3.15
CA ARG A 334 14.23 -8.88 -3.62
C ARG A 334 13.17 -8.00 -2.94
N ASN A 335 13.27 -7.80 -1.62
CA ASN A 335 12.40 -6.88 -0.90
C ASN A 335 12.49 -5.44 -1.44
N GLN A 336 13.70 -4.96 -1.73
CA GLN A 336 13.90 -3.65 -2.33
C GLN A 336 13.27 -3.56 -3.73
N GLY A 337 13.41 -4.62 -4.55
CA GLY A 337 12.76 -4.72 -5.86
C GLY A 337 11.23 -4.60 -5.76
N ARG A 338 10.61 -5.39 -4.87
CA ARG A 338 9.18 -5.34 -4.58
C ARG A 338 8.71 -3.94 -4.15
N GLN A 339 9.43 -3.29 -3.24
CA GLN A 339 9.07 -1.96 -2.75
C GLN A 339 9.23 -0.86 -3.81
N LYS A 340 10.19 -1.00 -4.73
CA LYS A 340 10.37 -0.07 -5.86
C LYS A 340 9.18 -0.06 -6.81
N LEU A 341 8.39 -1.15 -6.91
CA LEU A 341 7.19 -1.20 -7.75
C LEU A 341 6.14 -0.14 -7.35
N ALA A 342 6.09 0.25 -6.08
CA ALA A 342 5.18 1.30 -5.61
C ALA A 342 5.52 2.69 -6.19
N ARG A 343 6.75 2.90 -6.65
CA ARG A 343 7.19 4.17 -7.27
C ARG A 343 6.77 4.30 -8.73
N PHE A 344 6.35 3.20 -9.37
CA PHE A 344 5.95 3.22 -10.76
C PHE A 344 4.67 4.01 -10.92
N ASN A 345 4.69 4.99 -11.82
CA ASN A 345 3.46 5.68 -12.22
C ASN A 345 2.53 4.74 -13.01
N ALA A 346 1.30 5.17 -13.26
CA ALA A 346 0.29 4.33 -13.92
C ALA A 346 0.75 3.81 -15.29
N ARG A 347 1.45 4.64 -16.09
CA ARG A 347 1.92 4.27 -17.43
C ARG A 347 3.08 3.27 -17.39
N GLU A 348 4.05 3.50 -16.51
CA GLU A 348 5.19 2.58 -16.31
C GLU A 348 4.72 1.22 -15.83
N PHE A 349 3.82 1.20 -14.84
CA PHE A 349 3.30 -0.03 -14.26
C PHE A 349 2.45 -0.81 -15.27
N ALA A 350 1.60 -0.12 -16.04
CA ALA A 350 0.85 -0.74 -17.13
C ALA A 350 1.76 -1.35 -18.21
N THR A 351 2.85 -0.66 -18.56
CA THR A 351 3.82 -1.16 -19.54
C THR A 351 4.47 -2.45 -19.05
N LEU A 352 4.92 -2.50 -17.79
CA LEU A 352 5.50 -3.69 -17.18
C LEU A 352 4.50 -4.86 -17.16
N ILE A 353 3.24 -4.62 -16.77
CA ILE A 353 2.20 -5.64 -16.76
C ILE A 353 1.95 -6.19 -18.18
N ILE A 354 1.82 -5.32 -19.19
CA ILE A 354 1.60 -5.75 -20.58
C ILE A 354 2.77 -6.59 -21.09
N ASP A 355 4.00 -6.21 -20.74
CA ASP A 355 5.19 -6.99 -21.11
C ASP A 355 5.20 -8.34 -20.42
N ILE A 356 4.90 -8.43 -19.11
CA ILE A 356 4.77 -9.71 -18.39
C ILE A 356 3.70 -10.60 -19.01
N LEU A 357 2.51 -10.07 -19.29
CA LEU A 357 1.42 -10.83 -19.92
C LEU A 357 1.83 -11.38 -21.30
N SER A 358 2.50 -10.55 -22.10
CA SER A 358 2.99 -10.93 -23.43
C SER A 358 4.07 -12.01 -23.33
N ASP A 359 4.97 -11.89 -22.35
CA ASP A 359 6.05 -12.84 -22.09
C ASP A 359 5.53 -14.18 -21.57
N ALA A 360 4.58 -14.15 -20.64
CA ALA A 360 3.92 -15.34 -20.11
C ALA A 360 3.25 -16.14 -21.23
N LYS A 361 2.50 -15.45 -22.12
CA LYS A 361 1.93 -16.07 -23.31
C LYS A 361 3.00 -16.70 -24.20
N ARG A 362 4.12 -16.00 -24.47
CA ARG A 362 5.22 -16.55 -25.28
C ARG A 362 5.81 -17.81 -24.65
N ARG A 363 6.09 -17.79 -23.35
CA ARG A 363 6.70 -18.91 -22.61
C ARG A 363 5.80 -20.15 -22.58
N GLN A 364 4.48 -19.98 -22.52
CA GLN A 364 3.56 -21.12 -22.61
C GLN A 364 3.58 -21.76 -24.01
N HIS A 365 3.61 -20.98 -25.09
CA HIS A 365 3.65 -21.52 -26.47
C HIS A 365 4.98 -22.21 -26.80
N GLY A 366 6.08 -21.82 -26.14
CA GLY A 366 7.38 -22.51 -26.27
C GLY A 366 7.44 -23.91 -25.65
N LYS A 367 6.40 -24.35 -24.91
CA LYS A 367 6.27 -25.71 -24.36
C LYS A 367 5.52 -26.68 -25.30
N GLY A 368 5.24 -26.31 -26.55
CA GLY A 368 4.47 -27.13 -27.49
C GLY A 368 5.30 -28.15 -28.30
N LEU A 369 5.04 -29.44 -28.08
CA LEU A 369 5.29 -30.61 -28.97
C LEU A 369 6.75 -30.99 -29.27
N THR A 370 7.42 -31.66 -28.33
CA THR A 370 8.29 -32.80 -28.67
C THR A 370 7.78 -34.05 -27.95
N SER A 371 7.36 -35.03 -28.74
CA SER A 371 7.07 -36.39 -28.30
C SER A 371 8.37 -37.04 -27.83
N PRO A 372 8.40 -37.82 -26.72
CA PRO A 372 9.60 -38.56 -26.34
C PRO A 372 9.67 -39.83 -27.19
N THR A 373 10.33 -39.74 -28.33
CA THR A 373 10.94 -40.89 -29.00
C THR A 373 12.40 -40.52 -29.23
N ASP A 374 13.21 -40.68 -28.20
CA ASP A 374 14.41 -41.54 -28.30
C ASP A 374 14.96 -41.84 -26.90
N PRO A 375 15.46 -43.08 -26.67
CA PRO A 375 15.87 -43.56 -25.36
C PRO A 375 17.32 -43.18 -25.08
N LEU A 376 17.58 -42.44 -24.01
CA LEU A 376 18.95 -42.21 -23.53
C LEU A 376 19.05 -42.46 -22.03
N ASP A 377 19.46 -43.70 -21.76
CA ASP A 377 20.57 -44.11 -20.90
C ASP A 377 20.68 -43.50 -19.49
N LEU A 378 20.51 -44.39 -18.52
CA LEU A 378 20.82 -44.21 -17.11
C LEU A 378 22.28 -44.61 -16.86
N SER A 379 23.18 -43.64 -16.64
CA SER A 379 24.38 -43.90 -15.82
C SER A 379 25.12 -42.62 -15.38
N GLN A 380 25.32 -42.51 -14.05
CA GLN A 380 26.42 -41.83 -13.31
C GLN A 380 26.44 -40.28 -13.37
N VAL A 381 26.09 -39.52 -12.32
CA VAL A 381 26.72 -39.28 -10.99
C VAL A 381 28.18 -38.79 -11.05
N ASP A 382 28.36 -37.48 -10.86
CA ASP A 382 29.44 -36.72 -10.16
C ASP A 382 29.08 -35.23 -10.33
N ASP A 383 28.62 -34.50 -9.31
CA ASP A 383 29.29 -33.84 -8.17
C ASP A 383 30.37 -32.80 -8.53
N ASP A 384 30.28 -31.65 -7.84
CA ASP A 384 31.13 -30.45 -7.86
C ASP A 384 31.14 -29.56 -9.13
N GLN A 385 30.60 -28.33 -9.02
CA GLN A 385 31.39 -27.07 -8.90
C GLN A 385 30.49 -25.82 -8.95
N HIS A 386 30.68 -24.90 -7.99
CA HIS A 386 30.05 -23.58 -7.92
C HIS A 386 30.95 -22.53 -8.58
N ASP A 387 30.48 -21.88 -9.65
CA ASP A 387 31.16 -20.72 -10.25
C ASP A 387 30.42 -19.41 -9.94
N TYR A 388 31.05 -18.64 -9.08
CA TYR A 388 30.67 -17.32 -8.59
C TYR A 388 31.32 -16.23 -9.48
N ASP A 389 30.48 -15.30 -9.91
CA ASP A 389 30.71 -13.87 -10.19
C ASP A 389 32.00 -13.41 -10.92
N SER A 390 31.83 -12.89 -12.13
CA SER A 390 32.82 -12.01 -12.79
C SER A 390 32.23 -10.60 -12.90
N VAL A 391 32.53 -9.77 -11.91
CA VAL A 391 32.39 -8.31 -12.01
C VAL A 391 33.70 -7.70 -12.49
N ALA A 392 33.58 -6.83 -13.48
CA ALA A 392 34.67 -6.11 -14.11
C ALA A 392 35.46 -5.24 -13.12
N SER A 393 36.78 -5.37 -13.17
CA SER A 393 37.73 -4.40 -12.60
C SER A 393 38.58 -3.87 -13.74
N ASP A 394 38.48 -2.56 -13.98
CA ASP A 394 39.38 -1.80 -14.84
C ASP A 394 40.73 -1.65 -14.11
N GLU A 395 41.79 -2.21 -14.69
CA GLU A 395 43.18 -1.93 -14.33
C GLU A 395 43.73 -0.84 -15.25
N ASP A 396 44.44 0.12 -14.68
CA ASP A 396 45.56 0.80 -15.35
C ASP A 396 46.62 1.12 -14.28
N THR A 397 47.78 0.46 -14.39
CA THR A 397 48.96 0.73 -13.58
C THR A 397 50.15 0.93 -14.50
N ASP A 398 50.77 2.11 -14.45
CA ASP A 398 52.08 2.35 -15.06
C ASP A 398 53.21 1.99 -14.08
N SER A 399 54.24 1.37 -14.66
CA SER A 399 55.44 0.81 -14.04
C SER A 399 56.52 1.87 -13.78
N GLU A 400 57.41 1.67 -12.81
CA GLU A 400 58.89 1.70 -12.99
C GLU A 400 59.72 1.52 -11.68
N LEU A 401 60.58 0.49 -11.71
CA LEU A 401 62.02 0.42 -11.37
C LEU A 401 62.59 0.81 -9.97
N THR A 402 63.02 -0.24 -9.26
CA THR A 402 64.25 -0.46 -8.45
C THR A 402 65.33 0.64 -8.29
N ALA A 403 65.78 0.90 -7.04
CA ALA A 403 67.10 0.49 -6.47
C ALA A 403 67.65 1.38 -5.31
N GLN A 404 68.18 0.70 -4.27
CA GLN A 404 69.38 1.01 -3.45
C GLN A 404 69.42 2.06 -2.29
N ASN A 405 69.81 1.51 -1.11
CA ASN A 405 70.79 1.96 -0.10
C ASN A 405 70.49 3.02 1.02
N ASN A 406 70.66 2.51 2.26
CA ASN A 406 71.35 3.03 3.46
C ASN A 406 70.90 4.29 4.27
N ASN A 407 70.56 4.01 5.55
CA ASN A 407 70.85 4.71 6.81
C ASN A 407 70.90 6.26 6.87
N ASN A 408 70.01 6.91 7.64
CA ASN A 408 70.18 7.25 9.07
C ASN A 408 69.19 8.37 9.53
N THR A 409 68.66 8.23 10.75
CA THR A 409 68.19 9.27 11.71
C THR A 409 66.98 10.22 11.44
N GLN A 410 66.01 10.13 12.38
CA GLN A 410 65.21 11.20 13.01
C GLN A 410 64.17 12.00 12.17
N ARG A 411 62.88 11.64 12.27
CA ARG A 411 61.88 12.26 13.17
C ARG A 411 60.44 11.87 12.79
N ASN A 412 59.73 11.36 13.80
CA ASN A 412 58.29 11.30 14.04
C ASN A 412 57.34 12.06 13.08
N ASN A 413 56.39 11.31 12.50
CA ASN A 413 54.93 11.49 12.58
C ASN A 413 54.23 11.19 11.25
N ARG A 414 53.89 9.91 11.00
CA ARG A 414 52.60 9.54 10.38
C ARG A 414 52.39 8.02 10.37
N ALA A 415 51.24 7.63 10.91
CA ALA A 415 50.40 6.49 10.53
C ALA A 415 51.08 5.14 10.19
N LYS A 416 50.88 4.18 11.09
CA LYS A 416 50.77 2.73 10.84
C LYS A 416 49.54 2.29 11.65
N SER A 417 48.66 1.40 11.24
CA SER A 417 48.58 0.43 10.13
C SER A 417 47.09 0.02 10.12
N MET A 418 46.33 0.05 9.03
CA MET A 418 46.21 -1.04 8.04
C MET A 418 46.41 -2.43 8.65
N ASP A 419 45.30 -3.02 9.09
CA ASP A 419 44.93 -4.41 8.78
C ASP A 419 43.41 -4.55 8.96
N SER A 420 42.81 -5.59 8.36
CA SER A 420 41.40 -6.00 8.42
C SER A 420 40.61 -5.83 7.12
N SER A 421 41.04 -6.60 6.12
CA SER A 421 40.13 -7.21 5.15
C SER A 421 40.01 -8.71 5.49
N ASP A 422 39.04 -9.08 6.32
CA ASP A 422 38.44 -10.43 6.33
C ASP A 422 37.15 -10.40 7.16
N LEU A 423 35.99 -10.53 6.52
CA LEU A 423 34.71 -10.76 7.21
C LEU A 423 34.18 -12.12 6.78
N SER A 424 34.86 -13.15 7.25
CA SER A 424 34.23 -14.43 7.52
C SER A 424 33.57 -14.32 8.91
N ASP A 425 32.27 -14.61 8.99
CA ASP A 425 31.53 -14.70 10.26
C ASP A 425 32.07 -15.90 11.06
N GLY A 426 33.15 -15.67 11.81
CA GLY A 426 33.64 -16.55 12.86
C GLY A 426 32.84 -16.39 14.16
N PRO A 427 32.94 -17.35 15.10
CA PRO A 427 32.30 -17.21 16.41
C PRO A 427 32.83 -15.97 17.15
N ILE A 428 31.90 -15.12 17.58
CA ILE A 428 32.17 -13.83 18.27
C ILE A 428 33.22 -14.03 19.36
N THR A 429 34.34 -13.33 19.23
CA THR A 429 35.42 -13.39 20.20
C THR A 429 35.02 -12.68 21.49
N LEU A 430 35.56 -13.13 22.63
CA LEU A 430 35.32 -12.49 23.94
C LEU A 430 35.72 -10.99 23.92
N GLN A 431 36.69 -10.62 23.10
CA GLN A 431 37.15 -9.25 22.95
C GLN A 431 36.09 -8.38 22.26
N GLU A 432 35.50 -8.85 21.16
CA GLU A 432 34.40 -8.15 20.46
C GLU A 432 33.17 -8.01 21.35
N TYR A 433 32.84 -9.06 22.12
CA TYR A 433 31.75 -9.00 23.09
C TYR A 433 31.98 -7.91 24.16
N LEU A 434 33.21 -7.77 24.67
CA LEU A 434 33.55 -6.75 25.65
C LEU A 434 33.52 -5.33 25.07
N GLU A 435 33.91 -5.16 23.81
CA GLU A 435 33.81 -3.87 23.10
C GLU A 435 32.37 -3.47 22.86
N VAL A 436 31.52 -4.40 22.40
CA VAL A 436 30.08 -4.17 22.25
C VAL A 436 29.43 -3.87 23.59
N LYS A 437 29.79 -4.58 24.68
CA LYS A 437 29.29 -4.30 26.03
C LYS A 437 29.68 -2.91 26.52
N LYS A 438 30.91 -2.47 26.22
CA LYS A 438 31.37 -1.11 26.55
C LYS A 438 30.64 -0.03 25.73
N ALA A 439 30.41 -0.29 24.45
CA ALA A 439 29.64 0.57 23.57
C ALA A 439 28.17 0.68 24.02
N LEU A 440 27.58 -0.43 24.46
CA LEU A 440 26.22 -0.47 25.00
C LEU A 440 26.10 0.36 26.28
N ALA A 441 27.03 0.21 27.22
CA ALA A 441 27.03 1.01 28.45
C ALA A 441 27.18 2.52 28.17
N SER A 442 27.98 2.89 27.17
CA SER A 442 28.13 4.28 26.72
C SER A 442 26.83 4.83 26.10
N SER A 443 26.15 4.01 25.30
CA SER A 443 24.86 4.35 24.69
C SER A 443 23.77 4.53 25.76
N GLU A 444 23.68 3.63 26.72
CA GLU A 444 22.72 3.70 27.84
C GLU A 444 22.93 4.96 28.68
N ALA A 445 24.18 5.32 28.98
CA ALA A 445 24.50 6.57 29.68
C ALA A 445 24.05 7.80 28.88
N LYS A 446 24.19 7.77 27.55
CA LYS A 446 23.76 8.86 26.67
C LYS A 446 22.24 8.97 26.59
N VAL A 447 21.53 7.85 26.57
CA VAL A 447 20.06 7.81 26.64
C VAL A 447 19.56 8.38 27.97
N GLN A 448 20.17 8.01 29.09
CA GLN A 448 19.82 8.57 30.41
C GLN A 448 20.06 10.09 30.47
N GLN A 449 21.16 10.57 29.90
CA GLN A 449 21.44 12.00 29.82
C GLN A 449 20.41 12.74 28.96
N LEU A 450 20.03 12.18 27.81
CA LEU A 450 18.98 12.75 26.95
C LEU A 450 17.62 12.76 27.63
N MET A 451 17.26 11.72 28.39
CA MET A 451 16.04 11.71 29.19
C MET A 451 16.03 12.82 30.25
N LYS A 452 17.18 13.08 30.91
CA LYS A 452 17.31 14.17 31.88
C LYS A 452 17.14 15.54 31.23
N VAL A 453 17.76 15.75 30.06
CA VAL A 453 17.60 16.99 29.28
C VAL A 453 16.16 17.18 28.83
N ASN A 454 15.49 16.12 28.40
CA ASN A 454 14.09 16.17 27.96
C ASN A 454 13.12 16.50 29.11
N ASN A 455 13.39 15.97 30.31
CA ASN A 455 12.64 16.33 31.51
C ASN A 455 12.82 17.82 31.88
N ASN A 456 14.06 18.32 31.82
CA ASN A 456 14.34 19.74 32.09
C ASN A 456 13.64 20.66 31.07
N LEU A 457 13.71 20.32 29.78
CA LEU A 457 13.01 21.07 28.71
C LEU A 457 11.48 21.04 28.92
N SER A 458 10.94 19.91 29.38
CA SER A 458 9.51 19.78 29.68
C SER A 458 9.08 20.64 30.87
N GLU A 459 9.93 20.78 31.88
CA GLU A 459 9.70 21.69 33.02
C GLU A 459 9.78 23.15 32.60
N GLU A 460 10.74 23.49 31.73
CA GLU A 460 10.91 24.84 31.19
C GLU A 460 9.74 25.23 30.29
N LEU A 461 9.24 24.31 29.46
CA LEU A 461 8.00 24.48 28.69
C LEU A 461 6.79 24.71 29.61
N ARG A 462 6.66 23.97 30.71
CA ARG A 462 5.59 24.21 31.71
C ARG A 462 5.72 25.58 32.37
N ARG A 463 6.94 26.02 32.65
CA ARG A 463 7.21 27.34 33.24
C ARG A 463 6.82 28.46 32.27
N LEU A 464 7.26 28.37 31.02
CA LEU A 464 6.90 29.32 29.96
C LEU A 464 5.39 29.37 29.71
N GLN A 465 4.71 28.21 29.69
CA GLN A 465 3.24 28.15 29.60
C GLN A 465 2.55 28.83 30.78
N LYS A 466 3.15 28.80 31.98
CA LYS A 466 2.62 29.49 33.17
C LYS A 466 2.84 31.00 33.12
N GLU A 467 3.92 31.46 32.50
CA GLU A 467 4.18 32.89 32.27
C GLU A 467 3.26 33.47 31.19
N VAL A 468 3.01 32.71 30.11
CA VAL A 468 2.02 33.09 29.08
C VAL A 468 0.60 33.23 29.67
N ARG A 469 0.23 32.39 30.63
CA ARG A 469 -1.05 32.51 31.35
C ARG A 469 -1.12 33.70 32.32
N LYS A 470 0.00 34.26 32.76
CA LYS A 470 0.04 35.45 33.65
C LYS A 470 0.00 36.78 32.89
N GLY A 471 0.17 36.77 31.56
CA GLY A 471 0.18 37.96 30.70
C GLY A 471 -1.15 38.33 30.04
N ALA A 472 -2.24 37.60 30.30
CA ALA A 472 -3.56 37.90 29.72
C ALA A 472 -4.37 38.84 30.65
N PRO A 473 -4.92 39.97 30.15
CA PRO A 473 -5.75 40.86 30.95
C PRO A 473 -7.14 40.26 31.19
N ALA A 474 -7.64 40.45 32.41
CA ALA A 474 -8.97 40.03 32.84
C ALA A 474 -10.08 40.95 32.30
N GLY A 475 -11.19 40.35 31.88
CA GLY A 475 -12.49 40.98 31.62
C GLY A 475 -13.61 39.93 31.76
N PRO A 476 -14.85 40.31 32.11
CA PRO A 476 -15.35 40.09 33.47
C PRO A 476 -16.25 38.87 33.63
N THR A 477 -16.28 38.36 34.87
CA THR A 477 -17.24 37.43 35.43
C THR A 477 -18.66 38.01 35.46
N PRO A 478 -19.68 37.14 35.54
CA PRO A 478 -20.37 37.03 36.82
C PRO A 478 -20.64 35.58 37.27
N TYR A 479 -20.58 35.40 38.60
CA TYR A 479 -21.43 34.57 39.47
C TYR A 479 -22.33 33.53 38.79
N GLY A 480 -22.37 32.25 39.14
CA GLY A 480 -22.04 31.55 40.39
C GLY A 480 -23.10 30.43 40.56
N GLY A 481 -22.71 29.22 40.96
CA GLY A 481 -23.69 28.16 41.25
C GLY A 481 -23.09 26.75 41.21
N ALA A 482 -22.95 26.16 42.40
CA ALA A 482 -22.29 24.90 42.67
C ALA A 482 -23.07 23.66 42.19
N HIS A 483 -22.32 22.56 42.09
CA HIS A 483 -22.78 21.17 42.08
C HIS A 483 -24.01 20.91 42.96
N LEU A 484 -24.96 20.11 42.45
CA LEU A 484 -25.59 19.02 43.20
C LEU A 484 -26.23 17.99 42.25
N SER A 485 -26.20 16.76 42.74
CA SER A 485 -26.63 15.48 42.19
C SER A 485 -28.14 15.30 42.03
N ALA A 486 -28.47 14.24 41.28
CA ALA A 486 -29.65 13.38 41.37
C ALA A 486 -30.80 13.61 40.36
N SER A 487 -30.90 12.61 39.48
CA SER A 487 -32.08 11.80 39.14
C SER A 487 -33.40 12.40 38.64
N THR A 488 -33.97 11.60 37.74
CA THR A 488 -35.38 11.35 37.42
C THR A 488 -36.10 12.24 36.40
N ASP A 489 -36.33 11.60 35.25
CA ASP A 489 -37.62 11.37 34.56
C ASP A 489 -38.37 12.51 33.85
N GLY A 490 -38.96 12.10 32.71
CA GLY A 490 -40.08 12.78 32.04
C GLY A 490 -39.69 13.39 30.70
N ARG A 491 -39.65 12.60 29.61
CA ARG A 491 -40.77 12.26 28.70
C ARG A 491 -41.26 13.41 27.80
N TYR A 492 -41.56 12.99 26.57
CA TYR A 492 -42.39 13.63 25.52
C TYR A 492 -41.70 14.77 24.75
N ASN A 493 -41.81 14.90 23.43
CA ASN A 493 -42.57 14.16 22.42
C ASN A 493 -42.02 14.50 21.02
N HIS A 494 -42.09 13.50 20.13
CA HIS A 494 -42.08 13.64 18.67
C HIS A 494 -43.27 14.51 18.20
N PRO A 495 -43.32 15.07 16.97
CA PRO A 495 -43.42 14.30 15.70
C PRO A 495 -42.61 14.92 14.52
N LYS A 496 -42.09 14.21 13.51
CA LYS A 496 -42.66 13.33 12.45
C LYS A 496 -43.66 13.99 11.49
N ALA A 497 -43.27 14.02 10.20
CA ALA A 497 -43.99 13.56 8.98
C ALA A 497 -43.48 14.39 7.79
N GLY A 498 -42.95 13.79 6.72
CA GLY A 498 -43.69 13.19 5.59
C GLY A 498 -43.46 14.13 4.37
N GLU A 499 -43.33 13.78 3.10
CA GLU A 499 -43.63 12.63 2.23
C GLU A 499 -42.93 12.95 0.88
N LYS A 500 -42.20 12.05 0.22
CA LYS A 500 -42.57 11.13 -0.89
C LYS A 500 -42.74 11.73 -2.31
N TYR A 501 -42.24 10.94 -3.29
CA TYR A 501 -42.39 10.94 -4.77
C TYR A 501 -41.61 12.00 -5.56
N GLY A 502 -40.94 11.72 -6.70
CA GLY A 502 -40.72 10.49 -7.47
C GLY A 502 -40.16 10.78 -8.89
N SER A 503 -39.48 9.78 -9.47
CA SER A 503 -39.40 9.41 -10.91
C SER A 503 -38.58 10.22 -11.94
N GLY A 504 -37.64 9.51 -12.59
CA GLY A 504 -37.29 9.59 -14.03
C GLY A 504 -36.25 10.65 -14.43
N THR A 505 -35.32 10.47 -15.36
CA THR A 505 -34.99 9.42 -16.35
C THR A 505 -33.55 9.67 -16.87
N ASP A 506 -32.97 8.65 -17.50
CA ASP A 506 -31.79 8.70 -18.39
C ASP A 506 -31.68 9.95 -19.27
N SER A 507 -30.45 10.42 -19.50
CA SER A 507 -29.90 10.52 -20.86
C SER A 507 -28.43 10.96 -20.85
N ASP A 508 -27.60 10.15 -21.50
CA ASP A 508 -26.31 10.51 -22.07
C ASP A 508 -26.42 11.75 -22.98
N TYR A 509 -25.42 12.62 -22.99
CA TYR A 509 -24.60 12.89 -24.18
C TYR A 509 -23.54 13.96 -23.92
N ASP A 510 -22.33 13.57 -24.31
CA ASP A 510 -21.15 14.35 -24.67
C ASP A 510 -21.50 15.46 -25.70
N ASN A 511 -20.97 16.67 -25.53
CA ASN A 511 -19.97 17.25 -26.45
C ASN A 511 -19.74 18.75 -26.19
N SER A 512 -18.45 19.07 -26.12
CA SER A 512 -17.85 20.38 -26.31
C SER A 512 -18.33 21.09 -27.59
N GLN A 513 -18.41 22.44 -27.53
CA GLN A 513 -17.86 23.30 -28.58
C GLN A 513 -17.82 24.78 -28.16
N THR A 514 -16.63 25.35 -28.35
CA THR A 514 -16.28 26.77 -28.32
C THR A 514 -16.73 27.47 -29.60
N TYR A 515 -17.38 28.62 -29.48
CA TYR A 515 -17.37 29.68 -30.50
C TYR A 515 -17.33 31.05 -29.82
N ASP A 516 -16.58 31.92 -30.47
CA ASP A 516 -16.10 33.24 -30.07
C ASP A 516 -17.04 34.37 -30.57
N VAL A 517 -16.70 35.60 -30.19
CA VAL A 517 -16.99 36.90 -30.82
C VAL A 517 -18.08 37.80 -30.17
N SER A 518 -17.57 38.66 -29.28
CA SER A 518 -17.52 40.14 -29.34
C SER A 518 -18.74 40.98 -29.77
N ILE A 519 -19.17 41.88 -28.87
CA ILE A 519 -19.65 43.27 -29.09
C ILE A 519 -19.35 44.01 -27.75
N GLY A 520 -18.84 45.24 -27.61
CA GLY A 520 -18.57 46.36 -28.50
C GLY A 520 -18.76 47.68 -27.72
N VAL A 521 -17.64 48.35 -27.43
CA VAL A 521 -17.40 49.82 -27.38
C VAL A 521 -18.28 50.77 -26.53
N GLY A 522 -17.61 51.53 -25.64
CA GLY A 522 -18.05 52.83 -25.13
C GLY A 522 -16.84 53.67 -24.67
N ARG A 523 -16.80 54.97 -25.02
CA ARG A 523 -15.63 55.87 -25.17
C ARG A 523 -15.48 56.92 -24.05
N SER A 524 -14.28 57.55 -24.03
CA SER A 524 -13.88 58.90 -23.54
C SER A 524 -13.89 59.18 -22.02
N SER A 525 -13.01 60.00 -21.41
CA SER A 525 -11.78 60.75 -21.74
C SER A 525 -11.32 61.47 -20.44
N GLU A 526 -10.00 61.73 -20.27
CA GLU A 526 -9.33 62.79 -19.45
C GLU A 526 -9.43 62.66 -17.90
N GLU A 527 -8.44 62.95 -17.04
CA GLU A 527 -7.30 63.89 -17.03
C GLU A 527 -6.04 63.32 -16.31
N ASP A 528 -4.92 63.93 -16.65
CA ASP A 528 -3.55 63.84 -16.11
C ASP A 528 -3.40 64.08 -14.60
N SER A 529 -2.45 63.39 -13.95
CA SER A 529 -1.33 64.03 -13.21
C SER A 529 -0.34 63.03 -12.60
N ARG A 530 0.75 62.85 -13.37
CA ARG A 530 2.17 62.68 -13.01
C ARG A 530 2.56 62.50 -11.53
N GLY A 531 3.30 61.43 -11.30
CA GLY A 531 4.20 61.19 -10.17
C GLY A 531 5.14 60.04 -10.52
N ASP A 532 6.18 60.37 -11.29
CA ASP A 532 7.19 59.51 -11.88
C ASP A 532 8.24 59.06 -10.83
N VAL A 533 8.47 57.75 -10.68
CA VAL A 533 9.75 57.21 -10.17
C VAL A 533 10.00 55.81 -10.78
N ASP A 534 10.76 55.80 -11.87
CA ASP A 534 11.79 54.82 -12.25
C ASP A 534 11.37 53.33 -12.42
N ASP A 535 10.92 52.99 -13.63
CA ASP A 535 10.92 51.62 -14.15
C ASP A 535 12.31 51.36 -14.75
N THR A 536 13.27 51.03 -13.89
CA THR A 536 14.53 50.45 -14.34
C THR A 536 14.26 49.00 -14.80
N GLU A 537 14.48 48.72 -16.08
CA GLU A 537 14.50 47.37 -16.66
C GLU A 537 15.51 46.49 -15.91
N GLY A 538 15.01 45.76 -14.89
CA GLY A 538 15.75 44.74 -14.18
C GLY A 538 15.60 43.37 -14.85
N ASP A 539 16.74 42.78 -15.21
CA ASP A 539 16.93 41.38 -15.63
C ASP A 539 16.16 40.41 -14.69
N PRO A 540 15.59 39.28 -15.18
CA PRO A 540 14.87 38.36 -14.30
C PRO A 540 15.82 37.76 -13.26
N ASP A 541 15.55 38.05 -11.99
CA ASP A 541 16.29 37.50 -10.86
C ASP A 541 16.25 35.96 -10.88
N PRO A 542 17.40 35.26 -11.03
CA PRO A 542 17.45 33.81 -11.16
C PRO A 542 17.31 33.08 -9.82
N THR A 543 17.20 33.79 -8.69
CA THR A 543 17.12 33.12 -7.38
C THR A 543 15.70 32.69 -7.01
N LEU A 544 15.47 31.37 -7.06
CA LEU A 544 14.30 30.75 -6.43
C LEU A 544 14.40 30.82 -4.89
N PRO A 545 13.27 30.96 -4.17
CA PRO A 545 13.27 30.96 -2.71
C PRO A 545 13.76 29.63 -2.12
N CYS A 546 14.19 29.68 -0.85
CA CYS A 546 14.56 28.49 -0.10
C CYS A 546 13.40 27.47 -0.09
N THR A 547 13.69 26.24 -0.51
CA THR A 547 12.71 25.14 -0.54
C THR A 547 12.03 24.92 0.83
N GLU A 548 12.76 25.11 1.93
CA GLU A 548 12.23 24.94 3.29
C GLU A 548 11.15 26.00 3.60
N ASP A 549 11.37 27.26 3.21
CA ASP A 549 10.39 28.34 3.41
C ASP A 549 9.12 28.11 2.57
N VAL A 550 9.28 27.61 1.35
CA VAL A 550 8.15 27.26 0.46
C VAL A 550 7.36 26.09 1.03
N ILE A 551 8.02 25.08 1.63
CA ILE A 551 7.36 23.97 2.33
C ILE A 551 6.58 24.50 3.55
N LEU A 552 7.22 25.30 4.41
CA LEU A 552 6.57 25.85 5.61
C LEU A 552 5.34 26.71 5.26
N LYS A 553 5.43 27.55 4.22
CA LYS A 553 4.26 28.33 3.76
C LYS A 553 3.19 27.45 3.11
N THR A 554 3.57 26.38 2.41
CA THR A 554 2.62 25.39 1.86
C THR A 554 1.88 24.64 2.96
N GLU A 555 2.56 24.26 4.04
CA GLU A 555 1.95 23.65 5.22
C GLU A 555 0.95 24.60 5.88
N GLN A 556 1.29 25.89 5.99
CA GLN A 556 0.39 26.91 6.53
C GLN A 556 -0.87 27.10 5.66
N VAL A 557 -0.73 27.11 4.33
CA VAL A 557 -1.86 27.13 3.39
C VAL A 557 -2.73 25.88 3.55
N THR A 558 -2.10 24.71 3.66
CA THR A 558 -2.79 23.43 3.82
C THR A 558 -3.57 23.36 5.14
N LYS A 559 -2.99 23.85 6.23
CA LYS A 559 -3.65 23.93 7.54
C LYS A 559 -4.89 24.83 7.50
N ASN A 560 -4.81 25.98 6.84
CA ASN A 560 -5.95 26.88 6.69
C ASN A 560 -7.05 26.27 5.79
N ILE A 561 -6.67 25.53 4.75
CA ILE A 561 -7.60 24.75 3.92
C ILE A 561 -8.32 23.68 4.75
N GLN A 562 -7.60 22.97 5.64
CA GLN A 562 -8.21 21.96 6.51
C GLN A 562 -9.25 22.58 7.47
N GLU A 563 -9.02 23.79 7.96
CA GLU A 563 -9.99 24.53 8.78
C GLU A 563 -11.26 24.84 7.98
N LEU A 564 -11.11 25.32 6.73
CA LEU A 564 -12.23 25.58 5.82
C LEU A 564 -13.02 24.31 5.48
N LEU A 565 -12.33 23.20 5.17
CA LEU A 565 -12.99 21.93 4.83
C LEU A 565 -13.74 21.34 6.01
N ARG A 566 -13.25 21.53 7.24
CA ARG A 566 -13.98 21.17 8.46
C ARG A 566 -15.25 22.00 8.62
N ALA A 567 -15.16 23.31 8.43
CA ALA A 567 -16.33 24.19 8.44
C ALA A 567 -17.37 23.78 7.38
N ALA A 568 -16.92 23.39 6.19
CA ALA A 568 -17.77 22.89 5.11
C ALA A 568 -18.49 21.58 5.46
N GLN A 569 -17.80 20.64 6.12
CA GLN A 569 -18.39 19.37 6.58
C GLN A 569 -19.40 19.55 7.71
N GLU A 570 -19.18 20.54 8.58
CA GLU A 570 -20.07 20.88 9.70
C GLU A 570 -21.20 21.84 9.29
N PHE A 571 -21.32 22.17 7.99
CA PHE A 571 -22.27 23.15 7.44
C PHE A 571 -22.22 24.53 8.13
N LYS A 572 -21.03 24.91 8.62
CA LYS A 572 -20.76 26.19 9.29
C LYS A 572 -20.37 27.27 8.27
N HIS A 573 -21.37 27.77 7.55
CA HIS A 573 -21.21 28.76 6.48
C HIS A 573 -20.74 30.13 6.98
N ASP A 574 -21.02 30.47 8.24
CA ASP A 574 -20.50 31.66 8.94
C ASP A 574 -18.96 31.68 9.05
N SER A 575 -18.34 30.50 9.05
CA SER A 575 -16.89 30.33 9.17
C SER A 575 -16.16 30.40 7.82
N PHE A 576 -16.88 30.43 6.70
CA PHE A 576 -16.28 30.40 5.35
C PHE A 576 -15.50 31.68 5.03
N VAL A 577 -16.04 32.84 5.36
CA VAL A 577 -15.39 34.14 5.11
C VAL A 577 -14.09 34.26 5.91
N PRO A 578 -14.07 34.07 7.26
CA PRO A 578 -12.83 34.10 8.04
C PRO A 578 -11.78 33.09 7.57
N CYS A 579 -12.20 31.88 7.18
CA CYS A 579 -11.28 30.87 6.67
C CYS A 579 -10.68 31.27 5.31
N SER A 580 -11.49 31.85 4.42
CA SER A 580 -11.01 32.32 3.11
C SER A 580 -9.99 33.47 3.23
N GLU A 581 -10.16 34.36 4.22
CA GLU A 581 -9.20 35.44 4.51
C GLU A 581 -7.85 34.90 5.02
N LYS A 582 -7.88 33.93 5.94
CA LYS A 582 -6.67 33.25 6.41
C LYS A 582 -5.93 32.53 5.26
N ILE A 583 -6.67 31.89 4.35
CA ILE A 583 -6.09 31.22 3.18
C ILE A 583 -5.47 32.26 2.24
N HIS A 584 -6.18 33.36 1.97
CA HIS A 584 -5.68 34.42 1.08
C HIS A 584 -4.42 35.09 1.63
N LEU A 585 -4.37 35.37 2.94
CA LEU A 585 -3.16 35.90 3.59
C LEU A 585 -1.98 34.92 3.45
N ALA A 586 -2.19 33.64 3.77
CA ALA A 586 -1.15 32.62 3.64
C ALA A 586 -0.66 32.45 2.19
N VAL A 587 -1.56 32.56 1.21
CA VAL A 587 -1.22 32.53 -0.22
C VAL A 587 -0.41 33.77 -0.63
N THR A 588 -0.78 34.96 -0.16
CA THR A 588 -0.03 36.19 -0.43
C THR A 588 1.37 36.15 0.18
N GLU A 589 1.51 35.66 1.40
CA GLU A 589 2.81 35.42 2.04
C GLU A 589 3.64 34.40 1.26
N MET A 590 3.03 33.29 0.81
CA MET A 590 3.71 32.29 -0.01
C MET A 590 4.17 32.88 -1.35
N ALA A 591 3.34 33.70 -2.00
CA ALA A 591 3.69 34.36 -3.25
C ALA A 591 4.81 35.39 -3.08
N SER A 592 4.89 36.06 -1.92
CA SER A 592 5.94 37.04 -1.61
C SER A 592 7.35 36.45 -1.50
N LEU A 593 7.45 35.11 -1.33
CA LEU A 593 8.74 34.42 -1.37
C LEU A 593 9.36 34.42 -2.77
N PHE A 594 8.57 34.60 -3.82
CA PHE A 594 9.04 34.52 -5.19
C PHE A 594 9.34 35.93 -5.74
N PRO A 595 10.34 36.05 -6.64
CA PRO A 595 10.61 37.32 -7.31
C PRO A 595 9.38 37.77 -8.11
N LYS A 596 9.19 39.09 -8.26
CA LYS A 596 8.04 39.67 -8.98
C LYS A 596 7.93 39.15 -10.43
N ARG A 597 9.04 38.75 -11.05
CA ARG A 597 9.12 38.14 -12.38
C ARG A 597 9.95 36.86 -12.34
N PRO A 598 9.35 35.70 -12.01
CA PRO A 598 10.07 34.42 -12.04
C PRO A 598 10.48 34.07 -13.48
N ALA A 599 11.73 33.62 -13.66
CA ALA A 599 12.27 33.19 -14.95
C ALA A 599 11.55 31.93 -15.48
N LEU A 600 11.16 31.02 -14.59
CA LEU A 600 10.48 29.76 -14.93
C LEU A 600 8.98 29.96 -15.20
N ASP A 601 8.53 29.61 -16.41
CA ASP A 601 7.12 29.66 -16.79
C ASP A 601 6.22 28.74 -15.94
N ALA A 602 6.78 27.64 -15.43
CA ALA A 602 6.08 26.73 -14.52
C ALA A 602 5.77 27.39 -13.17
N VAL A 603 6.71 28.18 -12.63
CA VAL A 603 6.52 28.94 -11.38
C VAL A 603 5.50 30.05 -11.60
N ARG A 604 5.63 30.79 -12.72
CA ARG A 604 4.69 31.86 -13.11
C ARG A 604 3.26 31.35 -13.25
N SER A 605 3.09 30.21 -13.93
CA SER A 605 1.77 29.56 -14.12
C SER A 605 1.18 29.10 -12.79
N SER A 606 2.01 28.52 -11.92
CA SER A 606 1.57 28.03 -10.61
C SER A 606 1.20 29.16 -9.64
N LEU A 607 1.95 30.26 -9.62
CA LEU A 607 1.63 31.46 -8.83
C LEU A 607 0.36 32.15 -9.30
N LYS A 608 0.16 32.26 -10.62
CA LYS A 608 -1.09 32.80 -11.20
C LYS A 608 -2.30 31.95 -10.81
N LEU A 609 -2.17 30.63 -10.91
CA LEU A 609 -3.25 29.70 -10.52
C LEU A 609 -3.54 29.79 -9.01
N LEU A 610 -2.51 29.87 -8.18
CA LEU A 610 -2.64 29.98 -6.72
C LEU A 610 -3.38 31.27 -6.33
N ALA A 611 -2.97 32.42 -6.87
CA ALA A 611 -3.61 33.71 -6.60
C ALA A 611 -5.05 33.77 -7.12
N ALA A 612 -5.29 33.33 -8.37
CA ALA A 612 -6.62 33.32 -8.97
C ALA A 612 -7.59 32.42 -8.19
N SER A 613 -7.12 31.25 -7.74
CA SER A 613 -7.94 30.31 -6.96
C SER A 613 -8.25 30.86 -5.56
N ALA A 614 -7.30 31.56 -4.92
CA ALA A 614 -7.52 32.23 -3.64
C ALA A 614 -8.51 33.40 -3.74
N SER A 615 -8.43 34.22 -4.79
CA SER A 615 -9.42 35.28 -5.04
C SER A 615 -10.81 34.72 -5.33
N ARG A 616 -10.89 33.65 -6.14
CA ARG A 616 -12.15 32.96 -6.43
C ARG A 616 -12.77 32.36 -5.17
N LEU A 617 -11.94 31.76 -4.30
CA LEU A 617 -12.39 31.25 -3.00
C LEU A 617 -13.03 32.34 -2.14
N GLN A 618 -12.43 33.53 -2.05
CA GLN A 618 -13.01 34.65 -1.30
C GLN A 618 -14.36 35.10 -1.87
N VAL A 619 -14.50 35.15 -3.20
CA VAL A 619 -15.77 35.50 -3.85
C VAL A 619 -16.85 34.47 -3.53
N GLU A 620 -16.52 33.18 -3.63
CA GLU A 620 -17.45 32.11 -3.28
C GLU A 620 -17.83 32.16 -1.79
N CYS A 621 -16.85 32.24 -0.88
CA CYS A 621 -17.13 32.33 0.56
C CYS A 621 -17.98 33.55 0.94
N ARG A 622 -17.88 34.68 0.23
CA ARG A 622 -18.74 35.86 0.47
C ARG A 622 -20.21 35.62 0.12
N LYS A 623 -20.53 34.72 -0.81
CA LYS A 623 -21.92 34.31 -1.09
C LYS A 623 -22.57 33.57 0.09
N ALA A 624 -21.76 33.10 1.05
CA ALA A 624 -22.24 32.48 2.28
C ALA A 624 -22.72 33.50 3.34
N ALA A 625 -22.38 34.78 3.18
CA ALA A 625 -22.78 35.84 4.11
C ALA A 625 -24.24 36.29 3.87
N PRO A 626 -25.03 36.55 4.93
CA PRO A 626 -26.38 37.05 4.77
C PRO A 626 -26.33 38.47 4.17
N SER A 627 -26.88 38.63 2.97
CA SER A 627 -27.03 39.93 2.31
C SER A 627 -28.40 40.55 2.64
N ASP A 628 -28.43 41.79 3.12
CA ASP A 628 -29.65 42.56 3.48
C ASP A 628 -30.51 43.03 2.28
N SER A 629 -30.32 42.52 1.07
CA SER A 629 -31.13 42.92 -0.09
C SER A 629 -31.52 41.73 -0.96
N SER A 630 -32.83 41.43 -0.93
CA SER A 630 -33.67 40.70 -1.88
C SER A 630 -33.02 39.83 -2.98
N ALA A 631 -33.44 38.56 -2.98
CA ALA A 631 -33.61 37.68 -4.13
C ALA A 631 -32.36 36.98 -4.73
N SER A 632 -31.72 36.11 -3.95
CA SER A 632 -31.32 34.81 -4.48
C SER A 632 -31.29 33.77 -3.36
N THR A 633 -32.01 32.66 -3.51
CA THR A 633 -31.87 31.50 -2.62
C THR A 633 -30.49 30.91 -2.87
N VAL A 634 -29.54 31.17 -1.97
CA VAL A 634 -28.19 30.60 -2.08
C VAL A 634 -28.30 29.09 -1.97
N ASP A 635 -27.95 28.38 -3.05
CA ASP A 635 -27.79 26.93 -3.01
C ASP A 635 -26.52 26.60 -2.22
N TYR A 636 -26.69 26.40 -0.91
CA TYR A 636 -25.60 26.09 0.01
C TYR A 636 -24.86 24.79 -0.34
N GLN A 637 -25.51 23.86 -1.06
CA GLN A 637 -24.87 22.62 -1.48
C GLN A 637 -23.92 22.88 -2.66
N LEU A 638 -24.38 23.63 -3.67
CA LEU A 638 -23.54 24.05 -4.80
C LEU A 638 -22.41 24.96 -4.34
N LEU A 639 -22.70 25.91 -3.46
CA LEU A 639 -21.71 26.81 -2.86
C LEU A 639 -20.62 26.03 -2.12
N THR A 640 -21.01 25.04 -1.31
CA THR A 640 -20.05 24.19 -0.58
C THR A 640 -19.16 23.40 -1.54
N GLN A 641 -19.72 22.88 -2.64
CA GLN A 641 -18.95 22.20 -3.68
C GLN A 641 -17.94 23.13 -4.36
N GLN A 642 -18.34 24.37 -4.68
CA GLN A 642 -17.46 25.37 -5.30
C GLN A 642 -16.34 25.82 -4.36
N VAL A 643 -16.62 25.99 -3.07
CA VAL A 643 -15.63 26.29 -2.02
C VAL A 643 -14.61 25.16 -1.89
N ILE A 644 -15.07 23.89 -1.85
CA ILE A 644 -14.19 22.71 -1.81
C ILE A 644 -13.31 22.63 -3.06
N GLN A 645 -13.87 22.90 -4.24
CA GLN A 645 -13.11 22.88 -5.49
C GLN A 645 -12.01 23.96 -5.49
N CYS A 646 -12.31 25.17 -5.03
CA CYS A 646 -11.30 26.23 -4.92
C CYS A 646 -10.19 25.85 -3.92
N ALA A 647 -10.54 25.24 -2.79
CA ALA A 647 -9.56 24.75 -1.83
C ALA A 647 -8.63 23.67 -2.43
N TYR A 648 -9.17 22.76 -3.25
CA TYR A 648 -8.38 21.75 -3.96
C TYR A 648 -7.41 22.37 -4.99
N ASP A 649 -7.88 23.35 -5.76
CA ASP A 649 -7.05 24.03 -6.76
C ASP A 649 -5.88 24.78 -6.11
N ILE A 650 -6.11 25.42 -4.96
CA ILE A 650 -5.07 26.08 -4.15
C ILE A 650 -4.04 25.06 -3.65
N ALA A 651 -4.49 23.94 -3.08
CA ALA A 651 -3.59 22.88 -2.59
C ALA A 651 -2.75 22.27 -3.73
N LYS A 652 -3.35 22.08 -4.91
CA LYS A 652 -2.66 21.58 -6.10
C LYS A 652 -1.57 22.55 -6.57
N ALA A 653 -1.88 23.84 -6.66
CA ALA A 653 -0.92 24.86 -7.07
C ALA A 653 0.23 25.02 -6.07
N ALA A 654 -0.06 24.98 -4.76
CA ALA A 654 0.97 25.04 -3.71
C ALA A 654 1.92 23.82 -3.76
N LYS A 655 1.37 22.61 -3.96
CA LYS A 655 2.17 21.39 -4.14
C LYS A 655 3.03 21.42 -5.40
N GLN A 656 2.53 22.02 -6.48
CA GLN A 656 3.32 22.22 -7.71
C GLN A 656 4.52 23.14 -7.46
N LEU A 657 4.35 24.24 -6.71
CA LEU A 657 5.44 25.13 -6.33
C LEU A 657 6.52 24.41 -5.51
N VAL A 658 6.15 23.60 -4.52
CA VAL A 658 7.11 22.76 -3.76
C VAL A 658 7.83 21.77 -4.68
N THR A 659 7.13 21.18 -5.65
CA THR A 659 7.73 20.22 -6.59
C THR A 659 8.75 20.88 -7.50
N ILE A 660 8.48 22.12 -7.94
CA ILE A 660 9.40 22.88 -8.79
C ILE A 660 10.63 23.29 -7.98
N THR A 661 10.46 23.86 -6.79
CA THR A 661 11.58 24.34 -5.95
C THR A 661 12.41 23.21 -5.32
N THR A 662 11.87 21.98 -5.23
CA THR A 662 12.64 20.78 -4.82
C THR A 662 13.43 20.14 -5.95
N ARG A 663 12.99 20.27 -7.20
CA ARG A 663 13.67 19.69 -8.37
C ARG A 663 14.91 20.48 -8.77
N GLU A 664 14.87 21.81 -8.68
CA GLU A 664 16.02 22.66 -9.05
C GLU A 664 17.16 22.62 -8.04
N LYS A 665 16.95 22.18 -6.79
CA LYS A 665 18.04 21.93 -5.82
C LYS A 665 18.89 20.70 -6.14
N LYS A 666 18.47 19.86 -7.11
CA LYS A 666 19.13 18.60 -7.50
C LYS A 666 19.81 18.65 -8.87
N GLN A 667 19.66 19.75 -9.59
CA GLN A 667 20.45 20.10 -10.77
C GLN A 667 21.48 21.14 -10.36
#